data_AF-A0A7K2YAR7-F1
#
_entry.id   AF-A0A7K2YAR7-F1
#
_cell.length_a   1.000
_cell.length_b   1.000
_cell.length_c   1.000
_cell.angle_alpha   90.00
_cell.angle_beta   90.00
_cell.angle_gamma   90.00
#
_symmetry.space_group_name_H-M   'P 1'
#
loop_
_entity.id
_entity.type
_entity.pdbx_description
1 polymer ?
#
loop_
_entity_poly.entity_id
_entity_poly.type
_entity_poly.pdbx_seq_one_letter_code
_entity_poly.pdbx_strand_id
1 'polypeptide(L)'
;MSEHRRKPPQPEGGGRASARRAAQPRPGRGAAGRDVPTASYSGSYAPQPSGSRAEARRAAQRGSGRGRGTGTATRGTGRPDKRLINYPRSDRDGWKRFVPSWKFVAGTALGFFAVITAGAGIGIAMVSTPDPNKAAQAQNNVFYWADGTQMVATGGSMNRQIVPISSIPRSMRDAVIAAENESFETDKGVDPMGVGRAVYNMATGGSTQGGSTITQQYVKNTYLDSDQTLKRKATELFIAIRLGVTEEKDKVLAGYLNTAYYGRDAYGIQAAARAYFGKDSQNLNPSECAFLAAVLKGPNLYNPDGGIGAAATPALNEKRARERWSWVLDREVEVGRMDKAERAKFTDADFPPRVESEQARGMTGQIGYLVDTAKAYVMKTKSITPEQMALGGYRIKTTFQKPRVDAMVKAVEDTRNGFIDEKGRPETDTFVQFGAASVDVKTGALVALYGGPGWDHKYFSNNANTSGVPVGSTWKPYVMAAAMEYGTQNSKGKGISADSKYMANDLTVINNREGRPLRDASGAPFKQKNESPTPFGYVTLNEAMEKSINVPFAQLVFDVGHDKVRAVAKSTGILEESINPNTDASFALGTSTPSAIRMADSYATFAASGTHREPFSVTEVVKNGDKLSGFEAPKDQRAMDSAVADNITKMLENVVENGTGKKVKKLGRPAAGKTGTTDENKSAWFVGYTPELSTSVVLFRTDPNSADKKLISMKGVGNIPSLHGGDIPAEIWTEYMGEALKGQPVKQFPEAEDIGVTADSAGAPSPTPSAVVSPSPSPSTQPSTSPSPSPSPSKGGRPSCPPWKLYCDPDTTRGTTNGGTDSGTTAGNTSGNTSGNTSGTNSGVIGGPSGSPTQSGKPGRPGGITGGFDDPGSE
;
A
#
# COMPACT_ATOMS: atom_id res chain seq x y z
N MET A 1 -13.60 20.82 52.47
CA MET A 1 -15.05 21.09 52.63
C MET A 1 -15.82 20.00 51.89
N SER A 2 -17.03 19.71 52.37
CA SER A 2 -18.05 18.85 51.77
C SER A 2 -18.56 19.42 50.41
N GLU A 3 -19.34 18.77 49.54
CA GLU A 3 -20.15 17.54 49.65
C GLU A 3 -20.54 16.94 48.26
N HIS A 4 -21.27 15.81 48.30
CA HIS A 4 -22.15 15.25 47.25
C HIS A 4 -21.57 14.75 45.91
N ARG A 5 -21.70 13.44 45.68
CA ARG A 5 -21.74 12.83 44.33
C ARG A 5 -23.03 12.00 44.20
N ARG A 6 -24.00 12.47 43.41
CA ARG A 6 -25.24 11.73 43.11
C ARG A 6 -24.97 10.56 42.17
N LYS A 7 -25.75 9.48 42.29
CA LYS A 7 -25.78 8.37 41.31
C LYS A 7 -26.34 8.87 39.97
N PRO A 8 -25.89 8.34 38.81
CA PRO A 8 -26.59 8.51 37.54
C PRO A 8 -27.90 7.70 37.52
N PRO A 9 -28.91 8.12 36.74
CA PRO A 9 -30.21 7.45 36.66
C PRO A 9 -30.19 6.20 35.76
N GLN A 10 -31.19 5.35 35.96
CA GLN A 10 -31.47 4.12 35.22
C GLN A 10 -32.45 4.44 34.07
N PRO A 11 -32.30 3.85 32.86
CA PRO A 11 -33.28 4.05 31.79
C PRO A 11 -34.45 3.04 31.88
N GLU A 12 -35.66 3.55 32.12
CA GLU A 12 -36.91 2.93 31.66
C GLU A 12 -37.05 3.29 30.16
N GLY A 13 -37.38 2.39 29.21
CA GLY A 13 -38.57 1.55 29.08
C GLY A 13 -39.56 2.26 28.12
N GLY A 14 -40.17 1.68 27.07
CA GLY A 14 -40.14 0.37 26.38
C GLY A 14 -40.85 0.54 25.01
N GLY A 15 -41.20 -0.47 24.21
CA GLY A 15 -41.00 -1.93 24.31
C GLY A 15 -41.80 -2.71 23.23
N ARG A 16 -41.79 -4.05 23.36
CA ARG A 16 -42.74 -5.06 22.82
C ARG A 16 -43.12 -5.09 21.31
N ALA A 17 -42.63 -6.14 20.65
CA ALA A 17 -43.50 -7.09 19.93
C ALA A 17 -43.03 -8.53 20.23
N SER A 18 -43.89 -9.54 20.11
CA SER A 18 -43.69 -10.87 20.74
C SER A 18 -43.96 -12.06 19.81
N ALA A 19 -43.17 -13.13 19.97
CA ALA A 19 -43.46 -14.47 19.46
C ALA A 19 -43.01 -15.55 20.49
N ARG A 20 -43.59 -16.75 20.42
CA ARG A 20 -43.73 -17.66 21.57
C ARG A 20 -42.77 -18.87 21.58
N ARG A 21 -42.46 -19.32 22.82
CA ARG A 21 -42.30 -20.72 23.28
C ARG A 21 -41.46 -21.72 22.45
N ALA A 22 -40.44 -22.29 23.11
CA ALA A 22 -40.35 -23.74 23.32
C ALA A 22 -39.57 -24.03 24.62
N ALA A 23 -39.89 -25.13 25.31
CA ALA A 23 -39.28 -25.49 26.60
C ALA A 23 -38.10 -26.47 26.44
N GLN A 24 -37.18 -26.43 27.40
CA GLN A 24 -36.13 -27.43 27.60
C GLN A 24 -36.71 -28.75 28.15
N PRO A 25 -36.23 -29.90 27.68
CA PRO A 25 -36.14 -31.11 28.49
C PRO A 25 -34.68 -31.59 28.67
N ARG A 26 -34.43 -32.22 29.83
CA ARG A 26 -33.21 -33.00 30.11
C ARG A 26 -33.08 -34.19 29.15
N PRO A 27 -31.89 -34.78 29.07
CA PRO A 27 -31.83 -36.25 29.12
C PRO A 27 -30.82 -36.79 30.14
N GLY A 28 -30.99 -38.06 30.49
CA GLY A 28 -30.06 -38.84 31.31
C GLY A 28 -29.60 -40.11 30.58
N ARG A 29 -28.94 -40.99 31.36
CA ARG A 29 -28.49 -42.37 31.05
C ARG A 29 -29.04 -43.05 29.76
N GLY A 30 -28.11 -43.63 29.00
CA GLY A 30 -28.32 -44.73 28.05
C GLY A 30 -26.98 -45.44 27.77
N ALA A 31 -26.99 -46.76 27.54
CA ALA A 31 -25.79 -47.59 27.36
C ALA A 31 -26.02 -48.75 26.35
N ALA A 32 -24.98 -49.57 26.09
CA ALA A 32 -24.83 -50.64 25.08
C ALA A 32 -24.53 -50.13 23.65
N GLY A 33 -23.82 -50.86 22.76
CA GLY A 33 -23.07 -52.12 22.82
C GLY A 33 -22.50 -52.41 21.39
N ARG A 34 -21.19 -52.66 21.21
CA ARG A 34 -20.47 -53.96 21.22
C ARG A 34 -20.50 -54.73 19.87
N ASP A 35 -19.31 -55.00 19.30
CA ASP A 35 -18.83 -56.28 18.71
C ASP A 35 -17.35 -56.10 18.24
N VAL A 36 -16.30 -56.87 18.66
CA VAL A 36 -15.75 -58.24 18.31
C VAL A 36 -15.47 -58.52 16.80
N PRO A 37 -14.53 -59.43 16.39
CA PRO A 37 -13.91 -60.56 17.12
C PRO A 37 -12.38 -60.55 17.43
N THR A 38 -11.67 -61.69 17.28
CA THR A 38 -10.73 -62.19 18.33
C THR A 38 -9.64 -63.23 17.91
N ALA A 39 -8.39 -63.12 18.40
CA ALA A 39 -7.37 -64.21 18.51
C ALA A 39 -6.06 -63.72 19.22
N SER A 40 -5.26 -64.49 20.01
CA SER A 40 -5.40 -65.85 20.61
C SER A 40 -4.25 -66.20 21.60
N TYR A 41 -4.55 -66.86 22.74
CA TYR A 41 -3.71 -67.75 23.60
C TYR A 41 -2.37 -67.24 24.22
N SER A 42 -1.87 -67.67 25.41
CA SER A 42 -2.09 -68.90 26.22
C SER A 42 -1.67 -68.78 27.72
N GLY A 43 -2.25 -69.60 28.63
CA GLY A 43 -1.74 -70.04 29.97
C GLY A 43 -1.66 -69.03 31.15
N SER A 44 -2.00 -69.32 32.43
CA SER A 44 -2.46 -70.56 33.11
C SER A 44 -3.18 -70.29 34.47
N TYR A 45 -4.33 -70.96 34.70
CA TYR A 45 -4.97 -71.43 35.97
C TYR A 45 -4.93 -70.64 37.33
N ALA A 46 -6.07 -70.00 37.67
CA ALA A 46 -7.05 -70.25 38.80
C ALA A 46 -6.62 -70.66 40.25
N PRO A 47 -7.47 -70.49 41.32
CA PRO A 47 -8.70 -69.69 41.52
C PRO A 47 -8.79 -68.88 42.87
N GLN A 48 -9.96 -68.26 43.15
CA GLN A 48 -10.42 -67.60 44.41
C GLN A 48 -10.74 -68.63 45.56
N PRO A 49 -11.38 -68.33 46.73
CA PRO A 49 -11.86 -67.05 47.35
C PRO A 49 -11.64 -66.89 48.89
N SER A 50 -12.16 -65.79 49.46
CA SER A 50 -12.82 -65.64 50.80
C SER A 50 -12.24 -66.23 52.11
N GLY A 51 -12.40 -65.48 53.21
CA GLY A 51 -12.76 -66.06 54.52
C GLY A 51 -11.71 -65.93 55.64
N SER A 52 -12.20 -66.01 56.89
CA SER A 52 -11.44 -65.71 58.12
C SER A 52 -11.03 -66.95 58.92
N ARG A 53 -9.85 -66.88 59.57
CA ARG A 53 -9.47 -67.45 60.89
C ARG A 53 -8.01 -67.06 61.20
N ALA A 54 -7.64 -66.67 62.43
CA ALA A 54 -7.08 -67.54 63.48
C ALA A 54 -5.98 -68.49 62.95
N GLU A 55 -4.76 -68.57 63.47
CA GLU A 55 -4.24 -68.47 64.86
C GLU A 55 -2.69 -68.19 64.77
N ALA A 56 -1.84 -68.02 65.79
CA ALA A 56 -1.91 -68.29 67.23
C ALA A 56 -0.77 -67.58 68.02
N ARG A 57 -1.08 -67.17 69.28
CA ARG A 57 -0.28 -67.34 70.53
C ARG A 57 1.10 -66.64 70.63
N ARG A 58 1.59 -66.12 71.76
CA ARG A 58 1.23 -66.05 73.21
C ARG A 58 2.13 -64.93 73.84
N ALA A 59 1.94 -64.34 75.02
CA ALA A 59 0.93 -64.43 76.08
C ALA A 59 1.00 -63.18 77.02
N ALA A 60 -0.08 -62.93 77.77
CA ALA A 60 -0.13 -62.33 79.13
C ALA A 60 0.38 -60.87 79.36
N GLN A 61 -0.19 -60.06 80.26
CA GLN A 61 -1.43 -60.15 81.06
C GLN A 61 -1.86 -58.74 81.54
N ARG A 62 -3.18 -58.57 81.76
CA ARG A 62 -3.92 -57.72 82.73
C ARG A 62 -3.17 -56.57 83.47
N GLY A 63 -3.77 -55.40 83.70
CA GLY A 63 -5.16 -54.97 83.50
C GLY A 63 -5.44 -53.61 84.18
N SER A 64 -6.64 -53.05 83.98
CA SER A 64 -7.04 -51.75 84.55
C SER A 64 -7.57 -51.86 85.99
N GLY A 65 -7.29 -50.84 86.82
CA GLY A 65 -7.79 -50.78 88.20
C GLY A 65 -7.85 -49.35 88.77
N ARG A 66 -9.00 -48.99 89.36
CA ARG A 66 -9.22 -47.72 90.09
C ARG A 66 -8.43 -47.67 91.39
N GLY A 67 -8.03 -46.47 91.82
CA GLY A 67 -7.57 -46.19 93.18
C GLY A 67 -7.94 -44.77 93.61
N ARG A 68 -8.67 -44.63 94.73
CA ARG A 68 -9.08 -43.34 95.34
C ARG A 68 -8.27 -43.18 96.62
N GLY A 69 -7.55 -42.07 96.80
CA GLY A 69 -6.67 -41.88 97.96
C GLY A 69 -6.40 -40.42 98.28
N THR A 70 -6.85 -40.00 99.46
CA THR A 70 -6.54 -38.71 100.10
C THR A 70 -5.11 -38.68 100.63
N GLY A 71 -4.39 -37.57 100.52
CA GLY A 71 -3.02 -37.47 101.05
C GLY A 71 -2.45 -36.05 101.01
N THR A 72 -2.40 -35.44 102.19
CA THR A 72 -1.77 -34.16 102.56
C THR A 72 -0.38 -33.87 101.96
N ALA A 73 -0.23 -32.62 101.52
CA ALA A 73 0.94 -31.74 101.62
C ALA A 73 2.36 -32.35 101.79
N THR A 74 3.25 -32.02 100.85
CA THR A 74 4.65 -31.70 101.19
C THR A 74 5.22 -30.69 100.19
N ARG A 75 5.92 -29.66 100.69
CA ARG A 75 6.62 -28.67 99.85
C ARG A 75 7.81 -29.34 99.16
N GLY A 76 7.76 -29.46 97.83
CA GLY A 76 8.92 -29.76 96.99
C GLY A 76 9.26 -28.55 96.12
N THR A 77 10.47 -28.01 96.25
CA THR A 77 10.97 -26.87 95.46
C THR A 77 11.25 -27.29 94.01
N GLY A 78 10.23 -27.20 93.16
CA GLY A 78 10.35 -27.45 91.72
C GLY A 78 11.22 -26.41 91.02
N ARG A 79 12.21 -26.88 90.24
CA ARG A 79 13.08 -26.06 89.38
C ARG A 79 12.26 -25.14 88.45
N PRO A 80 12.76 -23.94 88.10
CA PRO A 80 12.11 -23.13 87.07
C PRO A 80 12.14 -23.87 85.74
N ASP A 81 10.95 -24.21 85.23
CA ASP A 81 10.74 -24.83 83.93
C ASP A 81 11.27 -23.89 82.84
N LYS A 82 12.41 -24.23 82.21
CA LYS A 82 13.08 -23.41 81.18
C LYS A 82 12.33 -23.49 79.85
N ARG A 83 11.06 -23.07 79.84
CA ARG A 83 10.30 -22.89 78.61
C ARG A 83 10.94 -21.76 77.81
N LEU A 84 11.35 -22.06 76.57
CA LEU A 84 11.84 -21.07 75.60
C LEU A 84 10.83 -19.93 75.37
N ILE A 85 9.55 -20.23 75.55
CA ILE A 85 8.44 -19.28 75.51
C ILE A 85 7.78 -19.24 76.90
N ASN A 86 8.08 -18.20 77.68
CA ASN A 86 7.45 -17.92 78.97
C ASN A 86 6.30 -16.91 78.79
N TYR A 87 5.13 -17.41 78.39
CA TYR A 87 3.88 -16.64 78.30
C TYR A 87 2.65 -17.56 78.47
N PRO A 88 1.65 -17.19 79.29
CA PRO A 88 1.58 -16.04 80.20
C PRO A 88 2.58 -16.19 81.36
N ARG A 89 3.37 -15.13 81.61
CA ARG A 89 4.66 -15.14 82.33
C ARG A 89 4.59 -15.79 83.72
N SER A 90 5.22 -16.95 83.94
CA SER A 90 5.15 -17.65 85.24
C SER A 90 5.82 -16.92 86.41
N ASP A 91 6.61 -15.87 86.14
CA ASP A 91 7.31 -15.03 87.11
C ASP A 91 6.52 -13.77 87.56
N ARG A 92 5.25 -13.60 87.13
CA ARG A 92 4.44 -12.41 87.40
C ARG A 92 3.00 -12.74 87.77
N ASP A 93 2.49 -12.10 88.83
CA ASP A 93 1.11 -12.25 89.26
C ASP A 93 0.17 -11.17 88.70
N GLY A 94 -1.13 -11.47 88.72
CA GLY A 94 -2.21 -10.60 88.23
C GLY A 94 -2.13 -10.32 86.73
N TRP A 95 -2.68 -9.18 86.30
CA TRP A 95 -2.76 -8.80 84.88
C TRP A 95 -1.39 -8.69 84.19
N LYS A 96 -0.31 -8.42 84.95
CA LYS A 96 1.07 -8.34 84.44
C LYS A 96 1.57 -9.68 83.88
N ARG A 97 0.92 -10.80 84.22
CA ARG A 97 1.15 -12.13 83.63
C ARG A 97 0.85 -12.19 82.13
N PHE A 98 -0.13 -11.39 81.68
CA PHE A 98 -0.60 -11.31 80.30
C PHE A 98 0.08 -10.20 79.47
N VAL A 99 1.07 -9.51 80.01
CA VAL A 99 1.93 -8.63 79.20
C VAL A 99 3.02 -9.49 78.56
N PRO A 100 3.18 -9.55 77.23
CA PRO A 100 4.19 -10.40 76.60
C PRO A 100 5.61 -10.00 77.02
N SER A 101 6.54 -10.96 77.15
CA SER A 101 7.94 -10.63 77.48
C SER A 101 8.65 -10.04 76.25
N TRP A 102 9.64 -9.16 76.43
CA TRP A 102 10.36 -8.58 75.29
C TRP A 102 11.04 -9.66 74.43
N LYS A 103 11.49 -10.77 75.05
CA LYS A 103 12.03 -11.94 74.34
C LYS A 103 10.96 -12.66 73.51
N PHE A 104 9.73 -12.75 74.01
CA PHE A 104 8.62 -13.31 73.24
C PHE A 104 8.25 -12.41 72.06
N VAL A 105 8.12 -11.09 72.28
CA VAL A 105 7.83 -10.11 71.21
C VAL A 105 8.92 -10.08 70.15
N ALA A 106 10.19 -10.04 70.56
CA ALA A 106 11.33 -10.10 69.64
C ALA A 106 11.40 -11.45 68.91
N GLY A 107 11.08 -12.56 69.59
CA GLY A 107 11.03 -13.90 69.01
C GLY A 107 9.92 -14.09 67.99
N THR A 108 8.70 -13.62 68.27
CA THR A 108 7.61 -13.65 67.28
C THR A 108 7.83 -12.65 66.15
N ALA A 109 8.43 -11.48 66.40
CA ALA A 109 8.84 -10.56 65.34
C ALA A 109 9.90 -11.19 64.43
N LEU A 110 10.98 -11.76 64.98
CA LEU A 110 12.01 -12.48 64.20
C LEU A 110 11.43 -13.67 63.43
N GLY A 111 10.56 -14.47 64.04
CA GLY A 111 9.88 -15.58 63.36
C GLY A 111 8.98 -15.11 62.22
N PHE A 112 8.22 -14.03 62.44
CA PHE A 112 7.38 -13.40 61.42
C PHE A 112 8.21 -12.87 60.24
N PHE A 113 9.29 -12.13 60.50
CA PHE A 113 10.20 -11.67 59.45
C PHE A 113 10.89 -12.83 58.73
N ALA A 114 11.36 -13.86 59.44
CA ALA A 114 11.97 -15.04 58.83
C ALA A 114 10.99 -15.79 57.89
N VAL A 115 9.71 -15.92 58.29
CA VAL A 115 8.66 -16.50 57.44
C VAL A 115 8.37 -15.61 56.21
N ILE A 116 8.35 -14.28 56.37
CA ILE A 116 8.21 -13.35 55.23
C ILE A 116 9.40 -13.45 54.29
N THR A 117 10.64 -13.45 54.80
CA THR A 117 11.85 -13.56 53.97
C THR A 117 11.93 -14.92 53.26
N ALA A 118 11.61 -16.02 53.94
CA ALA A 118 11.54 -17.34 53.32
C ALA A 118 10.42 -17.42 52.26
N GLY A 119 9.23 -16.89 52.55
CA GLY A 119 8.12 -16.83 51.60
C GLY A 119 8.42 -15.97 50.38
N ALA A 120 9.08 -14.82 50.56
CA ALA A 120 9.54 -13.97 49.46
C ALA A 120 10.63 -14.66 48.63
N GLY A 121 11.60 -15.34 49.27
CA GLY A 121 12.63 -16.11 48.59
C GLY A 121 12.08 -17.26 47.76
N ILE A 122 11.13 -18.03 48.31
CA ILE A 122 10.39 -19.08 47.58
C ILE A 122 9.58 -18.47 46.43
N GLY A 123 8.90 -17.34 46.67
CA GLY A 123 8.15 -16.62 45.62
C GLY A 123 9.02 -16.18 44.45
N ILE A 124 10.22 -15.64 44.71
CA ILE A 124 11.20 -15.27 43.67
C ILE A 124 11.73 -16.53 42.96
N ALA A 125 12.01 -17.61 43.69
CA ALA A 125 12.54 -18.85 43.12
C ALA A 125 11.52 -19.62 42.26
N MET A 126 10.21 -19.49 42.53
CA MET A 126 9.14 -20.11 41.77
C MET A 126 8.69 -19.31 40.54
N VAL A 127 9.12 -18.06 40.38
CA VAL A 127 8.77 -17.22 39.23
C VAL A 127 9.83 -17.37 38.14
N SER A 128 9.51 -18.18 37.12
CA SER A 128 10.18 -18.12 35.83
C SER A 128 9.88 -16.80 35.12
N THR A 129 10.84 -16.28 34.35
CA THR A 129 10.59 -15.20 33.39
C THR A 129 9.62 -15.73 32.32
N PRO A 130 8.41 -15.15 32.17
CA PRO A 130 7.49 -15.57 31.13
C PRO A 130 8.03 -15.23 29.74
N ASP A 131 7.49 -15.86 28.69
CA ASP A 131 7.70 -15.35 27.34
C ASP A 131 7.09 -13.93 27.21
N PRO A 132 7.74 -12.99 26.50
CA PRO A 132 7.13 -11.70 26.18
C PRO A 132 5.80 -11.90 25.45
N ASN A 133 4.77 -11.16 25.84
CA ASN A 133 3.46 -11.25 25.22
C ASN A 133 3.56 -10.88 23.71
N LYS A 134 2.64 -11.38 22.88
CA LYS A 134 2.73 -11.21 21.41
C LYS A 134 2.72 -9.74 20.97
N ALA A 135 2.00 -8.89 21.71
CA ALA A 135 2.00 -7.44 21.49
C ALA A 135 3.38 -6.81 21.80
N ALA A 136 4.14 -7.38 22.72
CA ALA A 136 5.46 -6.90 23.07
C ALA A 136 6.55 -7.30 22.06
N GLN A 137 6.34 -8.40 21.34
CA GLN A 137 7.20 -8.88 20.25
C GLN A 137 6.93 -8.19 18.90
N ALA A 138 5.76 -7.53 18.76
CA ALA A 138 5.38 -6.87 17.52
C ALA A 138 6.39 -5.78 17.12
N GLN A 139 6.71 -5.72 15.83
CA GLN A 139 7.62 -4.73 15.24
C GLN A 139 7.02 -4.14 13.97
N ASN A 140 7.55 -3.01 13.53
CA ASN A 140 7.17 -2.37 12.28
C ASN A 140 7.67 -3.15 11.07
N ASN A 141 6.92 -3.02 9.98
CA ASN A 141 7.40 -3.31 8.63
C ASN A 141 7.98 -2.03 8.04
N VAL A 142 9.25 -2.05 7.68
CA VAL A 142 9.92 -0.91 7.07
C VAL A 142 10.02 -1.13 5.57
N PHE A 143 9.34 -0.28 4.81
CA PHE A 143 9.35 -0.30 3.35
C PHE A 143 10.40 0.67 2.83
N TYR A 144 11.11 0.27 1.79
CA TYR A 144 12.15 1.04 1.11
C TYR A 144 11.81 1.22 -0.37
N TRP A 145 12.16 2.37 -0.92
CA TRP A 145 12.12 2.64 -2.35
C TRP A 145 13.18 1.78 -3.09
N ALA A 146 13.11 1.76 -4.42
CA ALA A 146 14.08 1.01 -5.26
C ALA A 146 15.55 1.46 -5.06
N ASP A 147 15.78 2.73 -4.72
CA ASP A 147 17.11 3.27 -4.39
C ASP A 147 17.63 2.85 -3.01
N GLY A 148 16.79 2.24 -2.16
CA GLY A 148 17.13 1.83 -0.80
C GLY A 148 16.89 2.91 0.27
N THR A 149 16.40 4.09 -0.09
CA THR A 149 15.91 5.09 0.89
C THR A 149 14.61 4.59 1.54
N GLN A 150 14.38 4.97 2.79
CA GLN A 150 13.20 4.52 3.53
C GLN A 150 11.94 5.22 2.99
N MET A 151 10.95 4.43 2.56
CA MET A 151 9.65 4.93 2.12
C MET A 151 8.75 5.21 3.32
N VAL A 152 8.51 4.21 4.17
CA VAL A 152 7.65 4.33 5.36
C VAL A 152 7.90 3.16 6.33
N ALA A 153 7.63 3.37 7.62
CA ALA A 153 7.57 2.29 8.62
C ALA A 153 6.11 2.11 9.09
N THR A 154 5.55 0.90 8.94
CA THR A 154 4.15 0.58 9.24
C THR A 154 4.07 -0.66 10.13
N GLY A 155 3.59 -0.53 11.37
CA GLY A 155 3.27 -1.68 12.24
C GLY A 155 1.82 -2.16 12.09
N GLY A 156 1.42 -3.11 12.93
CA GLY A 156 0.00 -3.32 13.26
C GLY A 156 -0.56 -2.19 14.12
N SER A 157 -1.56 -2.47 14.96
CA SER A 157 -2.15 -1.50 15.90
C SER A 157 -1.21 -0.98 17.01
N MET A 158 0.07 -1.37 16.97
CA MET A 158 1.14 -0.90 17.85
C MET A 158 2.39 -0.65 17.01
N ASN A 159 2.73 0.62 16.77
CA ASN A 159 3.91 1.03 15.99
C ASN A 159 5.16 0.90 16.85
N ARG A 160 6.00 -0.12 16.62
CA ARG A 160 7.20 -0.42 17.42
C ARG A 160 8.41 -0.75 16.58
N GLN A 161 9.56 -0.17 16.90
CA GLN A 161 10.84 -0.55 16.31
C GLN A 161 11.85 -0.70 17.44
N ILE A 162 12.33 -1.93 17.66
CA ILE A 162 13.30 -2.22 18.72
C ILE A 162 14.67 -1.73 18.28
N VAL A 163 15.29 -0.84 19.06
CA VAL A 163 16.65 -0.34 18.85
C VAL A 163 17.55 -0.68 20.04
N PRO A 164 18.86 -0.95 19.84
CA PRO A 164 19.78 -1.19 20.94
C PRO A 164 19.96 0.08 21.79
N ILE A 165 20.42 -0.08 23.05
CA ILE A 165 20.65 1.06 23.96
C ILE A 165 21.62 2.10 23.39
N SER A 166 22.54 1.69 22.51
CA SER A 166 23.49 2.57 21.80
C SER A 166 22.84 3.50 20.77
N SER A 167 21.64 3.17 20.29
CA SER A 167 20.84 4.03 19.41
C SER A 167 19.83 4.89 20.18
N ILE A 168 19.85 4.84 21.51
CA ILE A 168 19.05 5.69 22.39
C ILE A 168 19.98 6.74 23.00
N PRO A 169 19.76 8.05 22.77
CA PRO A 169 20.68 9.08 23.22
C PRO A 169 20.70 9.16 24.74
N ARG A 170 21.86 9.53 25.29
CA ARG A 170 22.06 9.59 26.75
C ARG A 170 21.05 10.51 27.44
N SER A 171 20.71 11.65 26.84
CA SER A 171 19.66 12.55 27.35
C SER A 171 18.29 11.90 27.48
N MET A 172 17.92 10.94 26.61
CA MET A 172 16.65 10.21 26.76
C MET A 172 16.70 9.21 27.92
N ARG A 173 17.84 8.57 28.14
CA ARG A 173 18.08 7.69 29.29
C ARG A 173 17.98 8.50 30.59
N ASP A 174 18.71 9.62 30.64
CA ASP A 174 18.84 10.47 31.83
C ASP A 174 17.51 11.17 32.19
N ALA A 175 16.79 11.73 31.21
CA ALA A 175 15.47 12.33 31.40
C ALA A 175 14.45 11.34 31.98
N VAL A 176 14.41 10.10 31.47
CA VAL A 176 13.49 9.07 31.98
C VAL A 176 13.87 8.58 33.37
N ILE A 177 15.17 8.36 33.64
CA ILE A 177 15.62 7.98 34.98
C ILE A 177 15.28 9.07 35.99
N ALA A 178 15.56 10.34 35.68
CA ALA A 178 15.25 11.48 36.55
C ALA A 178 13.73 11.63 36.79
N ALA A 179 12.91 11.40 35.77
CA ALA A 179 11.47 11.66 35.81
C ALA A 179 10.62 10.54 36.43
N GLU A 180 11.04 9.28 36.29
CA GLU A 180 10.28 8.09 36.67
C GLU A 180 10.90 7.29 37.83
N ASN A 181 12.24 7.20 37.94
CA ASN A 181 12.92 6.27 38.85
C ASN A 181 14.37 6.70 39.13
N GLU A 182 14.58 7.75 39.92
CA GLU A 182 15.91 8.29 40.29
C GLU A 182 16.93 7.20 40.70
N SER A 183 16.45 6.24 41.50
CA SER A 183 17.19 5.10 42.04
C SER A 183 17.50 3.98 41.03
N PHE A 184 17.09 4.10 39.76
CA PHE A 184 17.07 3.00 38.79
C PHE A 184 18.39 2.24 38.68
N GLU A 185 19.53 2.92 38.63
CA GLU A 185 20.84 2.28 38.45
C GLU A 185 21.26 1.44 39.68
N THR A 186 20.74 1.75 40.87
CA THR A 186 21.10 1.09 42.14
C THR A 186 20.04 0.14 42.67
N ASP A 187 18.76 0.34 42.32
CA ASP A 187 17.66 -0.51 42.78
C ASP A 187 17.74 -1.96 42.26
N LYS A 188 17.00 -2.88 42.89
CA LYS A 188 16.90 -4.30 42.47
C LYS A 188 15.53 -4.62 41.89
N GLY A 189 15.06 -3.75 40.99
CA GLY A 189 13.78 -3.86 40.29
C GLY A 189 12.60 -3.22 41.03
N VAL A 190 12.77 -2.89 42.30
CA VAL A 190 11.78 -2.22 43.17
C VAL A 190 12.50 -1.20 44.05
N ASP A 191 11.83 -0.09 44.37
CA ASP A 191 12.36 0.94 45.27
C ASP A 191 11.49 1.05 46.55
N PRO A 192 11.86 0.37 47.64
CA PRO A 192 11.15 0.46 48.92
C PRO A 192 11.18 1.87 49.53
N MET A 193 12.25 2.65 49.31
CA MET A 193 12.36 4.01 49.81
C MET A 193 11.46 4.96 49.01
N GLY A 194 11.41 4.81 47.69
CA GLY A 194 10.49 5.50 46.79
C GLY A 194 9.02 5.22 47.11
N VAL A 195 8.67 3.97 47.38
CA VAL A 195 7.31 3.59 47.85
C VAL A 195 6.99 4.23 49.21
N GLY A 196 7.92 4.17 50.17
CA GLY A 196 7.75 4.83 51.48
C GLY A 196 7.58 6.36 51.36
N ARG A 197 8.38 7.00 50.51
CA ARG A 197 8.32 8.44 50.19
C ARG A 197 6.97 8.80 49.56
N ALA A 198 6.48 8.02 48.60
CA ALA A 198 5.19 8.23 47.96
C ALA A 198 4.00 8.09 48.94
N VAL A 199 4.04 7.09 49.85
CA VAL A 199 3.03 6.92 50.90
C VAL A 199 3.06 8.07 51.91
N TYR A 200 4.25 8.50 52.34
CA TYR A 200 4.40 9.64 53.24
C TYR A 200 3.86 10.94 52.61
N ASN A 201 4.25 11.23 51.37
CA ASN A 201 3.78 12.42 50.63
C ASN A 201 2.26 12.41 50.40
N MET A 202 1.66 11.22 50.18
CA MET A 202 0.20 11.08 50.09
C MET A 202 -0.49 11.33 51.44
N ALA A 203 0.10 10.84 52.54
CA ALA A 203 -0.43 11.03 53.90
C ALA A 203 -0.33 12.48 54.40
N THR A 204 0.64 13.26 53.91
CA THR A 204 0.81 14.68 54.23
C THR A 204 0.06 15.63 53.28
N GLY A 205 -0.75 15.11 52.35
CA GLY A 205 -1.59 15.91 51.44
C GLY A 205 -0.87 16.41 50.18
N GLY A 206 0.33 15.91 49.89
CA GLY A 206 1.06 16.18 48.65
C GLY A 206 0.44 15.47 47.44
N SER A 207 0.92 15.83 46.24
CA SER A 207 0.49 15.18 45.00
C SER A 207 1.00 13.73 44.92
N THR A 208 0.20 12.87 44.28
CA THR A 208 0.48 11.43 44.18
C THR A 208 1.69 11.17 43.28
N GLN A 209 2.88 10.99 43.88
CA GLN A 209 4.05 10.50 43.15
C GLN A 209 3.86 9.03 42.78
N GLY A 210 4.22 8.67 41.55
CA GLY A 210 4.16 7.30 41.05
C GLY A 210 5.24 6.44 41.68
N GLY A 211 4.88 5.59 42.64
CA GLY A 211 5.82 4.69 43.33
C GLY A 211 6.14 3.39 42.55
N SER A 212 6.28 3.44 41.23
CA SER A 212 6.55 2.25 40.39
C SER A 212 7.79 2.43 39.54
N THR A 213 8.73 1.50 39.66
CA THR A 213 10.05 1.55 39.00
C THR A 213 9.95 1.32 37.49
N ILE A 214 10.98 1.76 36.74
CA ILE A 214 11.17 1.46 35.32
C ILE A 214 11.09 -0.06 35.08
N THR A 215 11.67 -0.87 35.97
CA THR A 215 11.62 -2.34 35.90
C THR A 215 10.19 -2.88 36.05
N GLN A 216 9.39 -2.36 36.99
CA GLN A 216 7.97 -2.72 37.12
C GLN A 216 7.15 -2.30 35.89
N GLN A 217 7.38 -1.09 35.38
CA GLN A 217 6.70 -0.63 34.16
C GLN A 217 7.09 -1.48 32.93
N TYR A 218 8.36 -1.87 32.78
CA TYR A 218 8.80 -2.80 31.73
C TYR A 218 8.09 -4.15 31.84
N VAL A 219 7.97 -4.71 33.05
CA VAL A 219 7.26 -5.97 33.29
C VAL A 219 5.79 -5.88 32.89
N LYS A 220 5.12 -4.83 33.35
CA LYS A 220 3.72 -4.53 33.02
C LYS A 220 3.49 -4.41 31.51
N ASN A 221 4.42 -3.81 30.78
CA ASN A 221 4.29 -3.59 29.33
C ASN A 221 4.64 -4.85 28.49
N THR A 222 5.40 -5.79 29.05
CA THR A 222 6.04 -6.87 28.27
C THR A 222 5.52 -8.27 28.59
N TYR A 223 5.21 -8.58 29.85
CA TYR A 223 4.97 -9.96 30.31
C TYR A 223 3.57 -10.20 30.91
N LEU A 224 2.73 -9.17 31.03
CA LEU A 224 1.44 -9.24 31.73
C LEU A 224 0.30 -8.69 30.88
N ASP A 225 -0.88 -9.29 31.04
CA ASP A 225 -2.11 -8.82 30.41
C ASP A 225 -2.71 -7.60 31.14
N SER A 226 -3.67 -6.92 30.50
CA SER A 226 -4.20 -5.62 30.93
C SER A 226 -5.06 -5.64 32.20
N ASP A 227 -5.48 -6.83 32.68
CA ASP A 227 -6.35 -7.04 33.86
C ASP A 227 -5.83 -6.43 35.17
N GLN A 228 -6.60 -5.51 35.77
CA GLN A 228 -6.24 -4.85 37.03
C GLN A 228 -6.60 -5.68 38.27
N THR A 229 -5.92 -6.80 38.49
CA THR A 229 -6.10 -7.62 39.72
C THR A 229 -4.94 -7.45 40.71
N LEU A 230 -5.23 -7.62 42.02
CA LEU A 230 -4.20 -7.68 43.07
C LEU A 230 -3.20 -8.82 42.82
N LYS A 231 -3.67 -9.95 42.26
CA LYS A 231 -2.82 -11.07 41.84
C LYS A 231 -1.79 -10.63 40.80
N ARG A 232 -2.22 -9.91 39.74
CA ARG A 232 -1.29 -9.37 38.74
C ARG A 232 -0.24 -8.47 39.37
N LYS A 233 -0.62 -7.58 40.30
CA LYS A 233 0.33 -6.65 40.92
C LYS A 233 1.36 -7.33 41.83
N ALA A 234 1.02 -8.48 42.42
CA ALA A 234 1.99 -9.34 43.10
C ALA A 234 2.92 -10.06 42.10
N THR A 235 2.40 -10.56 40.97
CA THR A 235 3.22 -11.14 39.89
C THR A 235 4.19 -10.11 39.29
N GLU A 236 3.73 -8.89 39.04
CA GLU A 236 4.54 -7.75 38.58
C GLU A 236 5.72 -7.48 39.53
N LEU A 237 5.47 -7.49 40.84
CA LEU A 237 6.50 -7.31 41.87
C LEU A 237 7.58 -8.40 41.80
N PHE A 238 7.20 -9.68 41.75
CA PHE A 238 8.17 -10.77 41.74
C PHE A 238 8.97 -10.86 40.44
N ILE A 239 8.34 -10.67 39.27
CA ILE A 239 9.07 -10.61 37.99
C ILE A 239 10.01 -9.40 37.96
N ALA A 240 9.59 -8.24 38.48
CA ALA A 240 10.45 -7.05 38.51
C ALA A 240 11.68 -7.25 39.42
N ILE A 241 11.52 -7.86 40.60
CA ILE A 241 12.65 -8.22 41.47
C ILE A 241 13.57 -9.22 40.77
N ARG A 242 13.01 -10.23 40.10
CA ARG A 242 13.81 -11.22 39.35
C ARG A 242 14.66 -10.55 38.26
N LEU A 243 14.03 -9.78 37.37
CA LEU A 243 14.74 -9.07 36.30
C LEU A 243 15.75 -8.05 36.86
N GLY A 244 15.40 -7.31 37.90
CA GLY A 244 16.30 -6.34 38.54
C GLY A 244 17.51 -6.96 39.27
N VAL A 245 17.55 -8.29 39.40
CA VAL A 245 18.69 -9.06 39.94
C VAL A 245 19.42 -9.84 38.83
N THR A 246 18.75 -10.29 37.78
CA THR A 246 19.35 -11.13 36.72
C THR A 246 19.70 -10.42 35.43
N GLU A 247 19.13 -9.26 35.14
CA GLU A 247 19.34 -8.52 33.90
C GLU A 247 20.16 -7.25 34.12
N GLU A 248 20.95 -6.88 33.11
CA GLU A 248 21.70 -5.63 33.11
C GLU A 248 20.77 -4.41 33.03
N LYS A 249 21.11 -3.34 33.75
CA LYS A 249 20.28 -2.12 33.81
C LYS A 249 20.07 -1.46 32.44
N ASP A 250 21.10 -1.44 31.59
CA ASP A 250 20.97 -0.91 30.22
C ASP A 250 20.03 -1.75 29.35
N LYS A 251 19.98 -3.09 29.55
CA LYS A 251 19.04 -3.99 28.86
C LYS A 251 17.60 -3.80 29.37
N VAL A 252 17.40 -3.63 30.69
CA VAL A 252 16.09 -3.31 31.27
C VAL A 252 15.59 -1.94 30.81
N LEU A 253 16.47 -0.93 30.74
CA LEU A 253 16.13 0.41 30.28
C LEU A 253 15.82 0.43 28.78
N ALA A 254 16.62 -0.23 27.94
CA ALA A 254 16.30 -0.42 26.53
C ALA A 254 14.99 -1.18 26.34
N GLY A 255 14.74 -2.22 27.15
CA GLY A 255 13.47 -2.94 27.17
C GLY A 255 12.29 -2.00 27.47
N TYR A 256 12.37 -1.22 28.54
CA TYR A 256 11.35 -0.22 28.88
C TYR A 256 11.14 0.78 27.74
N LEU A 257 12.20 1.46 27.29
CA LEU A 257 12.13 2.51 26.28
C LEU A 257 11.69 1.99 24.91
N ASN A 258 11.90 0.71 24.56
CA ASN A 258 11.36 0.10 23.34
C ASN A 258 9.93 -0.45 23.49
N THR A 259 9.39 -0.58 24.71
CA THR A 259 8.06 -1.16 24.95
C THR A 259 7.01 -0.17 25.48
N ALA A 260 7.43 0.96 26.05
CA ALA A 260 6.55 1.98 26.58
C ALA A 260 5.71 2.67 25.48
N TYR A 261 4.48 3.07 25.81
CA TYR A 261 3.59 3.78 24.90
C TYR A 261 3.79 5.30 25.03
N TYR A 262 3.99 5.98 23.90
CA TYR A 262 4.26 7.42 23.82
C TYR A 262 3.10 8.22 23.20
N GLY A 263 1.94 7.60 22.89
CA GLY A 263 0.90 8.27 22.10
C GLY A 263 1.19 8.19 20.60
N ARG A 264 0.34 8.79 19.76
CA ARG A 264 0.42 8.70 18.28
C ARG A 264 0.60 7.27 17.74
N ASP A 265 -0.08 6.30 18.40
CA ASP A 265 0.05 4.85 18.16
C ASP A 265 1.49 4.29 18.34
N ALA A 266 2.45 5.09 18.81
CA ALA A 266 3.86 4.77 18.94
C ALA A 266 4.21 4.08 20.27
N TYR A 267 4.67 2.84 20.17
CA TYR A 267 5.18 2.02 21.26
C TYR A 267 6.68 1.84 21.08
N GLY A 268 7.48 2.51 21.90
CA GLY A 268 8.93 2.49 21.83
C GLY A 268 9.55 3.77 21.27
N ILE A 269 10.73 4.10 21.78
CA ILE A 269 11.42 5.38 21.58
C ILE A 269 11.70 5.70 20.10
N GLN A 270 12.08 4.71 19.30
CA GLN A 270 12.33 4.89 17.87
C GLN A 270 11.06 5.20 17.08
N ALA A 271 9.92 4.60 17.46
CA ALA A 271 8.62 4.94 16.89
C ALA A 271 8.20 6.35 17.34
N ALA A 272 8.40 6.69 18.61
CA ALA A 272 8.06 7.99 19.18
C ALA A 272 8.88 9.15 18.57
N ALA A 273 10.19 8.96 18.39
CA ALA A 273 11.09 9.93 17.76
C ALA A 273 10.61 10.33 16.35
N ARG A 274 10.22 9.32 15.56
CA ARG A 274 9.67 9.51 14.22
C ARG A 274 8.27 10.11 14.28
N ALA A 275 7.42 9.61 15.17
CA ALA A 275 6.03 10.05 15.29
C ALA A 275 5.88 11.50 15.76
N TYR A 276 6.80 12.02 16.60
CA TYR A 276 6.75 13.40 17.08
C TYR A 276 7.66 14.37 16.32
N PHE A 277 8.82 13.92 15.83
CA PHE A 277 9.85 14.83 15.28
C PHE A 277 10.35 14.45 13.89
N GLY A 278 9.87 13.36 13.29
CA GLY A 278 10.37 12.87 11.98
C GLY A 278 11.82 12.37 12.01
N LYS A 279 12.39 12.13 13.20
CA LYS A 279 13.80 11.77 13.41
C LYS A 279 13.96 10.33 13.90
N ASP A 280 15.12 9.74 13.64
CA ASP A 280 15.55 8.53 14.37
C ASP A 280 15.93 8.89 15.82
N SER A 281 15.71 7.96 16.74
CA SER A 281 15.88 8.17 18.19
C SER A 281 17.28 8.67 18.57
N GLN A 282 18.33 8.16 17.93
CA GLN A 282 19.72 8.60 18.12
C GLN A 282 19.98 10.08 17.80
N ASN A 283 19.09 10.72 17.02
CA ASN A 283 19.20 12.12 16.60
C ASN A 283 18.33 13.09 17.44
N LEU A 284 17.72 12.62 18.54
CA LEU A 284 16.94 13.46 19.45
C LEU A 284 17.86 14.35 20.31
N ASN A 285 17.51 15.62 20.45
CA ASN A 285 18.17 16.55 21.37
C ASN A 285 17.60 16.47 22.80
N PRO A 286 18.22 17.11 23.82
CA PRO A 286 17.74 17.03 25.21
C PRO A 286 16.30 17.54 25.42
N SER A 287 15.88 18.60 24.72
CA SER A 287 14.51 19.12 24.81
C SER A 287 13.48 18.13 24.25
N GLU A 288 13.78 17.50 23.12
CA GLU A 288 12.97 16.43 22.51
C GLU A 288 12.89 15.20 23.43
N CYS A 289 14.00 14.85 24.08
CA CYS A 289 14.05 13.77 25.08
C CYS A 289 13.17 14.07 26.30
N ALA A 290 13.29 15.25 26.89
CA ALA A 290 12.46 15.69 28.01
C ALA A 290 10.97 15.75 27.65
N PHE A 291 10.63 16.07 26.40
CA PHE A 291 9.24 16.03 25.93
C PHE A 291 8.72 14.59 25.86
N LEU A 292 9.47 13.65 25.29
CA LEU A 292 9.06 12.24 25.24
C LEU A 292 8.96 11.64 26.66
N ALA A 293 9.84 12.02 27.58
CA ALA A 293 9.73 11.67 29.01
C ALA A 293 8.50 12.31 29.68
N ALA A 294 8.09 13.51 29.28
CA ALA A 294 6.86 14.14 29.74
C ALA A 294 5.61 13.40 29.26
N VAL A 295 5.59 12.94 28.01
CA VAL A 295 4.46 12.21 27.43
C VAL A 295 4.30 10.80 28.04
N LEU A 296 5.41 10.11 28.37
CA LEU A 296 5.41 8.79 29.04
C LEU A 296 4.54 8.73 30.30
N LYS A 297 4.49 9.82 31.07
CA LYS A 297 3.66 9.93 32.28
C LYS A 297 2.17 9.63 32.05
N GLY A 298 1.68 9.85 30.83
CA GLY A 298 0.31 9.52 30.46
C GLY A 298 -0.07 10.06 29.10
N PRO A 299 0.19 9.33 27.99
CA PRO A 299 0.04 9.86 26.64
C PRO A 299 -1.32 10.50 26.34
N ASN A 300 -2.41 9.96 26.89
CA ASN A 300 -3.76 10.51 26.71
C ASN A 300 -3.94 11.94 27.25
N LEU A 301 -3.17 12.34 28.28
CA LEU A 301 -3.30 13.64 28.95
C LEU A 301 -2.11 14.58 28.69
N TYR A 302 -1.06 14.07 28.06
CA TYR A 302 0.19 14.79 27.80
C TYR A 302 0.55 14.83 26.30
N ASN A 303 -0.14 14.12 25.40
CA ASN A 303 0.01 14.31 23.95
C ASN A 303 -0.70 15.61 23.50
N PRO A 304 0.00 16.61 22.93
CA PRO A 304 -0.61 17.86 22.48
C PRO A 304 -1.68 17.75 21.39
N ASP A 305 -1.78 16.62 20.68
CA ASP A 305 -2.89 16.39 19.72
C ASP A 305 -4.24 16.13 20.43
N GLY A 306 -4.24 16.02 21.75
CA GLY A 306 -5.36 15.59 22.56
C GLY A 306 -5.40 14.08 22.80
N GLY A 307 -6.58 13.59 23.19
CA GLY A 307 -6.84 12.19 23.52
C GLY A 307 -8.31 11.95 23.85
N ILE A 308 -8.60 10.83 24.50
CA ILE A 308 -9.96 10.38 24.81
C ILE A 308 -10.47 11.08 26.09
N GLY A 309 -11.63 11.72 25.97
CA GLY A 309 -12.40 12.32 27.08
C GLY A 309 -12.21 13.84 27.25
N ALA A 310 -13.15 14.48 27.93
CA ALA A 310 -13.21 15.95 28.05
C ALA A 310 -11.99 16.61 28.72
N ALA A 311 -11.18 15.85 29.46
CA ALA A 311 -9.94 16.34 30.08
C ALA A 311 -8.72 16.26 29.14
N ALA A 312 -8.85 15.66 27.96
CA ALA A 312 -7.77 15.35 27.03
C ALA A 312 -7.82 16.22 25.76
N THR A 313 -8.11 17.52 25.89
CA THR A 313 -8.13 18.45 24.75
C THR A 313 -6.72 18.88 24.35
N PRO A 314 -6.47 19.26 23.07
CA PRO A 314 -5.16 19.71 22.62
C PRO A 314 -4.54 20.81 23.49
N ALA A 315 -5.30 21.87 23.78
CA ALA A 315 -4.83 22.99 24.59
C ALA A 315 -4.51 22.62 26.05
N LEU A 316 -5.28 21.72 26.67
CA LEU A 316 -5.00 21.25 28.03
C LEU A 316 -3.79 20.32 28.06
N ASN A 317 -3.65 19.46 27.05
CA ASN A 317 -2.53 18.53 26.96
C ASN A 317 -1.21 19.25 26.64
N GLU A 318 -1.20 20.21 25.71
CA GLU A 318 -0.06 21.09 25.40
C GLU A 318 0.45 21.80 26.66
N LYS A 319 -0.46 22.38 27.46
CA LYS A 319 -0.10 23.02 28.73
C LYS A 319 0.55 22.03 29.70
N ARG A 320 -0.05 20.86 29.92
CA ARG A 320 0.52 19.82 30.80
C ARG A 320 1.85 19.28 30.30
N ALA A 321 2.01 19.16 28.98
CA ALA A 321 3.25 18.73 28.33
C ALA A 321 4.38 19.73 28.59
N ARG A 322 4.13 21.04 28.43
CA ARG A 322 5.09 22.12 28.74
C ARG A 322 5.49 22.13 30.22
N GLU A 323 4.51 22.11 31.11
CA GLU A 323 4.73 22.07 32.56
C GLU A 323 5.58 20.85 32.98
N ARG A 324 5.28 19.66 32.43
CA ARG A 324 6.04 18.44 32.73
C ARG A 324 7.41 18.41 32.03
N TRP A 325 7.54 18.91 30.81
CA TRP A 325 8.81 19.03 30.09
C TRP A 325 9.81 19.90 30.87
N SER A 326 9.39 21.09 31.30
CA SER A 326 10.24 22.00 32.08
C SER A 326 10.64 21.37 33.42
N TRP A 327 9.67 20.71 34.09
CA TRP A 327 9.94 19.95 35.33
C TRP A 327 10.91 18.78 35.12
N VAL A 328 10.88 18.07 33.98
CA VAL A 328 11.83 16.97 33.71
C VAL A 328 13.26 17.52 33.63
N LEU A 329 13.46 18.62 32.88
CA LEU A 329 14.75 19.27 32.77
C LEU A 329 15.25 19.81 34.13
N ASP A 330 14.37 20.41 34.94
CA ASP A 330 14.70 20.83 36.31
C ASP A 330 15.11 19.64 37.18
N ARG A 331 14.39 18.52 37.05
CA ARG A 331 14.63 17.30 37.82
C ARG A 331 15.95 16.62 37.43
N GLU A 332 16.34 16.65 36.15
CA GLU A 332 17.66 16.19 35.71
C GLU A 332 18.81 16.96 36.37
N VAL A 333 18.63 18.27 36.61
CA VAL A 333 19.60 19.07 37.38
C VAL A 333 19.59 18.68 38.87
N GLU A 334 18.41 18.53 39.46
CA GLU A 334 18.27 18.18 40.88
C GLU A 334 18.95 16.85 41.24
N VAL A 335 18.89 15.86 40.33
CA VAL A 335 19.53 14.53 40.50
C VAL A 335 20.95 14.45 39.91
N GLY A 336 21.53 15.58 39.46
CA GLY A 336 22.91 15.63 38.96
C GLY A 336 23.16 14.95 37.62
N ARG A 337 22.12 14.79 36.78
CA ARG A 337 22.20 14.27 35.40
C ARG A 337 22.33 15.36 34.33
N MET A 338 22.03 16.62 34.67
CA MET A 338 22.21 17.78 33.80
C MET A 338 22.88 18.94 34.57
N ASP A 339 23.81 19.65 33.93
CA ASP A 339 24.38 20.86 34.51
C ASP A 339 23.39 22.03 34.49
N LYS A 340 23.45 22.89 35.52
CA LYS A 340 22.64 24.12 35.59
C LYS A 340 22.82 25.03 34.35
N ALA A 341 24.02 25.07 33.78
CA ALA A 341 24.33 25.83 32.58
C ALA A 341 23.74 25.21 31.31
N GLU A 342 23.58 23.87 31.26
CA GLU A 342 22.90 23.18 30.16
C GLU A 342 21.39 23.41 30.24
N ARG A 343 20.82 23.22 31.44
CA ARG A 343 19.40 23.49 31.73
C ARG A 343 18.95 24.90 31.34
N ALA A 344 19.80 25.89 31.56
CA ALA A 344 19.53 27.30 31.25
C ALA A 344 19.40 27.59 29.74
N LYS A 345 19.82 26.67 28.86
CA LYS A 345 19.63 26.79 27.40
C LYS A 345 18.21 26.47 26.93
N PHE A 346 17.38 25.86 27.78
CA PHE A 346 16.06 25.36 27.42
C PHE A 346 14.96 26.19 28.09
N THR A 347 14.49 27.22 27.41
CA THR A 347 13.39 28.10 27.83
C THR A 347 12.03 27.62 27.26
N ASP A 348 10.91 28.22 27.65
CA ASP A 348 9.58 27.86 27.09
C ASP A 348 9.49 28.01 25.55
N ALA A 349 10.39 28.80 24.93
CA ALA A 349 10.54 28.92 23.48
C ALA A 349 11.21 27.68 22.84
N ASP A 350 12.00 26.94 23.61
CA ASP A 350 12.73 25.73 23.21
C ASP A 350 11.92 24.44 23.40
N PHE A 351 10.65 24.57 23.81
CA PHE A 351 9.70 23.46 23.82
C PHE A 351 9.53 22.92 22.39
N PRO A 352 9.76 21.63 22.15
CA PRO A 352 10.16 21.20 20.82
C PRO A 352 8.98 21.22 19.83
N PRO A 353 9.15 21.79 18.62
CA PRO A 353 8.15 21.73 17.57
C PRO A 353 7.96 20.27 17.13
N ARG A 354 6.76 19.94 16.67
CA ARG A 354 6.38 18.57 16.29
C ARG A 354 5.91 18.52 14.85
N VAL A 355 6.04 17.36 14.22
CA VAL A 355 5.38 17.08 12.94
C VAL A 355 3.87 16.88 13.15
N GLU A 356 3.05 17.05 12.12
CA GLU A 356 1.61 16.77 12.21
C GLU A 356 1.33 15.26 12.31
N SER A 357 0.29 14.89 13.06
CA SER A 357 0.02 13.48 13.40
C SER A 357 -0.37 12.61 12.20
N GLU A 358 -1.03 13.17 11.18
CA GLU A 358 -1.33 12.43 9.94
C GLU A 358 -0.08 12.26 9.05
N GLN A 359 0.85 13.24 9.05
CA GLN A 359 2.15 13.09 8.39
C GLN A 359 3.00 12.01 9.07
N ALA A 360 2.91 11.90 10.40
CA ALA A 360 3.63 10.92 11.21
C ALA A 360 3.28 9.44 10.92
N ARG A 361 2.11 9.16 10.34
CA ARG A 361 1.73 7.80 9.90
C ARG A 361 2.38 7.38 8.58
N GLY A 362 2.87 8.34 7.79
CA GLY A 362 3.62 8.11 6.54
C GLY A 362 2.86 7.37 5.42
N MET A 363 1.55 7.13 5.55
CA MET A 363 0.70 6.53 4.52
C MET A 363 -0.07 7.60 3.71
N THR A 364 0.51 8.77 3.51
CA THR A 364 -0.12 9.89 2.79
C THR A 364 -0.10 9.66 1.27
N GLY A 365 -1.12 10.17 0.57
CA GLY A 365 -1.26 10.04 -0.88
C GLY A 365 -1.09 8.59 -1.37
N GLN A 366 -0.13 8.36 -2.28
CA GLN A 366 0.05 7.05 -2.90
C GLN A 366 0.71 5.99 -2.01
N ILE A 367 1.37 6.38 -0.91
CA ILE A 367 2.19 5.45 -0.11
C ILE A 367 1.36 4.28 0.45
N GLY A 368 0.10 4.53 0.81
CA GLY A 368 -0.84 3.48 1.24
C GLY A 368 -0.99 2.36 0.21
N TYR A 369 -1.24 2.71 -1.06
CA TYR A 369 -1.39 1.72 -2.14
C TYR A 369 -0.07 1.03 -2.51
N LEU A 370 1.07 1.73 -2.45
CA LEU A 370 2.39 1.12 -2.66
C LEU A 370 2.70 0.07 -1.61
N VAL A 371 2.45 0.40 -0.34
CA VAL A 371 2.60 -0.51 0.80
C VAL A 371 1.66 -1.70 0.70
N ASP A 372 0.39 -1.49 0.36
CA ASP A 372 -0.59 -2.57 0.20
C ASP A 372 -0.19 -3.53 -0.94
N THR A 373 0.19 -2.98 -2.09
CA THR A 373 0.66 -3.75 -3.26
C THR A 373 1.94 -4.55 -2.93
N ALA A 374 2.86 -3.98 -2.15
CA ALA A 374 4.05 -4.69 -1.68
C ALA A 374 3.70 -5.78 -0.63
N LYS A 375 2.82 -5.49 0.33
CA LYS A 375 2.34 -6.47 1.32
C LYS A 375 1.67 -7.67 0.64
N ALA A 376 0.76 -7.42 -0.29
CA ALA A 376 0.07 -8.46 -1.05
C ALA A 376 1.07 -9.37 -1.80
N TYR A 377 2.10 -8.79 -2.43
CA TYR A 377 3.15 -9.56 -3.09
C TYR A 377 3.94 -10.43 -2.10
N VAL A 378 4.41 -9.86 -0.98
CA VAL A 378 5.15 -10.62 0.06
C VAL A 378 4.30 -11.75 0.66
N MET A 379 3.02 -11.49 0.95
CA MET A 379 2.09 -12.50 1.47
C MET A 379 1.85 -13.63 0.46
N LYS A 380 1.63 -13.31 -0.82
CA LYS A 380 1.48 -14.32 -1.90
C LYS A 380 2.73 -15.17 -2.06
N THR A 381 3.90 -14.53 -2.19
CA THR A 381 5.20 -15.18 -2.48
C THR A 381 5.70 -16.08 -1.35
N LYS A 382 5.35 -15.78 -0.09
CA LYS A 382 5.79 -16.57 1.08
C LYS A 382 4.67 -17.28 1.83
N SER A 383 3.44 -17.23 1.33
CA SER A 383 2.25 -17.77 2.01
C SER A 383 2.11 -17.26 3.46
N ILE A 384 2.50 -16.00 3.68
CA ILE A 384 2.45 -15.33 4.99
C ILE A 384 1.02 -14.84 5.22
N THR A 385 0.45 -15.15 6.39
CA THR A 385 -0.92 -14.68 6.72
C THR A 385 -0.95 -13.19 7.08
N PRO A 386 -2.10 -12.50 6.96
CA PRO A 386 -2.24 -11.11 7.38
C PRO A 386 -1.80 -10.86 8.84
N GLU A 387 -2.07 -11.80 9.75
CA GLU A 387 -1.66 -11.73 11.15
C GLU A 387 -0.14 -11.84 11.30
N GLN A 388 0.50 -12.74 10.55
CA GLN A 388 1.96 -12.89 10.53
C GLN A 388 2.68 -11.70 9.88
N MET A 389 2.02 -11.00 8.95
CA MET A 389 2.47 -9.72 8.39
C MET A 389 2.28 -8.57 9.39
N ALA A 390 1.19 -8.59 10.16
CA ALA A 390 0.86 -7.55 11.16
C ALA A 390 1.73 -7.61 12.44
N LEU A 391 2.25 -8.78 12.81
CA LEU A 391 3.32 -8.92 13.83
C LEU A 391 4.61 -8.20 13.41
N GLY A 392 4.80 -8.07 12.10
CA GLY A 392 5.86 -7.31 11.46
C GLY A 392 7.29 -7.79 11.71
N GLY A 393 8.25 -6.85 11.77
CA GLY A 393 9.69 -7.13 11.78
C GLY A 393 10.29 -7.38 10.39
N TYR A 394 9.57 -7.04 9.33
CA TYR A 394 10.04 -7.16 7.95
C TYR A 394 10.65 -5.85 7.44
N ARG A 395 11.76 -5.92 6.73
CA ARG A 395 12.33 -4.84 5.91
C ARG A 395 12.12 -5.24 4.45
N ILE A 396 11.36 -4.43 3.71
CA ILE A 396 10.84 -4.77 2.39
C ILE A 396 11.35 -3.73 1.38
N LYS A 397 12.27 -4.13 0.49
CA LYS A 397 12.74 -3.26 -0.59
C LYS A 397 11.85 -3.42 -1.81
N THR A 398 11.22 -2.32 -2.22
CA THR A 398 10.26 -2.32 -3.34
C THR A 398 10.94 -2.09 -4.69
N THR A 399 10.19 -2.21 -5.77
CA THR A 399 10.56 -1.79 -7.14
C THR A 399 10.20 -0.33 -7.43
N PHE A 400 9.41 0.32 -6.57
CA PHE A 400 8.88 1.65 -6.82
C PHE A 400 9.99 2.69 -6.84
N GLN A 401 9.98 3.53 -7.87
CA GLN A 401 10.97 4.58 -8.07
C GLN A 401 10.31 5.92 -7.74
N LYS A 402 10.72 6.56 -6.62
CA LYS A 402 10.08 7.79 -6.13
C LYS A 402 9.91 8.86 -7.23
N PRO A 403 10.91 9.18 -8.09
CA PRO A 403 10.73 10.17 -9.14
C PRO A 403 9.64 9.82 -10.17
N ARG A 404 9.45 8.52 -10.47
CA ARG A 404 8.38 8.05 -11.37
C ARG A 404 7.02 8.06 -10.66
N VAL A 405 6.95 7.73 -9.37
CA VAL A 405 5.71 7.88 -8.59
C VAL A 405 5.30 9.36 -8.51
N ASP A 406 6.24 10.25 -8.20
CA ASP A 406 6.01 11.70 -8.15
C ASP A 406 5.54 12.24 -9.51
N ALA A 407 6.16 11.80 -10.62
CA ALA A 407 5.74 12.17 -11.98
C ALA A 407 4.34 11.66 -12.34
N MET A 408 3.98 10.43 -11.93
CA MET A 408 2.65 9.86 -12.15
C MET A 408 1.58 10.65 -11.38
N VAL A 409 1.85 10.97 -10.12
CA VAL A 409 0.97 11.81 -9.30
C VAL A 409 0.79 13.19 -9.93
N LYS A 410 1.89 13.81 -10.38
CA LYS A 410 1.83 15.12 -11.03
C LYS A 410 0.98 15.10 -12.30
N ALA A 411 1.20 14.16 -13.22
CA ALA A 411 0.41 14.07 -14.46
C ALA A 411 -1.09 13.85 -14.18
N VAL A 412 -1.43 12.97 -13.23
CA VAL A 412 -2.84 12.72 -12.87
C VAL A 412 -3.47 13.95 -12.22
N GLU A 413 -2.83 14.57 -11.23
CA GLU A 413 -3.41 15.72 -10.50
C GLU A 413 -3.41 17.01 -11.32
N ASP A 414 -2.36 17.32 -12.08
CA ASP A 414 -2.34 18.49 -12.98
C ASP A 414 -3.48 18.38 -14.00
N THR A 415 -3.59 17.23 -14.67
CA THR A 415 -4.68 16.98 -15.61
C THR A 415 -6.03 17.07 -14.90
N ARG A 416 -6.24 16.33 -13.79
CA ARG A 416 -7.49 16.36 -12.99
C ARG A 416 -7.91 17.78 -12.64
N ASN A 417 -7.02 18.59 -12.08
CA ASN A 417 -7.31 19.98 -11.70
C ASN A 417 -7.62 20.89 -12.90
N GLY A 418 -7.16 20.53 -14.10
CA GLY A 418 -7.46 21.23 -15.34
C GLY A 418 -8.83 20.94 -15.94
N PHE A 419 -9.43 19.75 -15.70
CA PHE A 419 -10.70 19.35 -16.32
C PHE A 419 -11.85 19.03 -15.36
N ILE A 420 -11.59 18.61 -14.12
CA ILE A 420 -12.63 18.30 -13.12
C ILE A 420 -13.02 19.58 -12.37
N ASP A 421 -14.31 19.90 -12.37
CA ASP A 421 -14.90 20.95 -11.52
C ASP A 421 -16.13 20.39 -10.80
N GLU A 422 -15.89 19.67 -9.70
CA GLU A 422 -16.94 19.10 -8.85
C GLU A 422 -17.91 20.16 -8.28
N LYS A 423 -17.51 21.45 -8.24
CA LYS A 423 -18.35 22.55 -7.71
C LYS A 423 -19.23 23.17 -8.78
N GLY A 424 -18.68 23.44 -9.97
CA GLY A 424 -19.43 23.96 -11.12
C GLY A 424 -20.24 22.90 -11.86
N ARG A 425 -19.86 21.61 -11.74
CA ARG A 425 -20.51 20.47 -12.43
C ARG A 425 -20.73 19.26 -11.51
N PRO A 426 -21.50 19.40 -10.41
CA PRO A 426 -21.70 18.32 -9.43
C PRO A 426 -22.33 17.06 -10.04
N GLU A 427 -23.16 17.18 -11.08
CA GLU A 427 -23.88 16.04 -11.71
C GLU A 427 -23.01 15.19 -12.64
N THR A 428 -21.88 15.71 -13.14
CA THR A 428 -21.00 15.00 -14.09
C THR A 428 -19.63 14.71 -13.51
N ASP A 429 -19.01 15.70 -12.87
CA ASP A 429 -17.59 15.67 -12.53
C ASP A 429 -17.32 15.03 -11.15
N THR A 430 -18.37 14.77 -10.36
CA THR A 430 -18.27 13.99 -9.12
C THR A 430 -18.05 12.50 -9.38
N PHE A 431 -17.40 11.84 -8.42
CA PHE A 431 -17.15 10.39 -8.43
C PHE A 431 -16.27 9.88 -9.57
N VAL A 432 -15.58 10.77 -10.30
CA VAL A 432 -14.60 10.39 -11.32
C VAL A 432 -13.35 9.84 -10.65
N GLN A 433 -13.00 8.61 -11.02
CA GLN A 433 -11.91 7.82 -10.47
C GLN A 433 -10.79 7.70 -11.50
N PHE A 434 -9.55 7.75 -11.00
CA PHE A 434 -8.33 7.63 -11.77
C PHE A 434 -7.51 6.48 -11.22
N GLY A 435 -6.95 5.66 -12.11
CA GLY A 435 -5.96 4.64 -11.77
C GLY A 435 -4.86 4.60 -12.83
N ALA A 436 -3.61 4.42 -12.41
CA ALA A 436 -2.51 4.23 -13.35
C ALA A 436 -1.41 3.32 -12.80
N ALA A 437 -0.74 2.58 -13.69
CA ALA A 437 0.39 1.71 -13.34
C ALA A 437 1.43 1.72 -14.46
N SER A 438 2.71 1.65 -14.10
CA SER A 438 3.83 1.61 -15.04
C SER A 438 4.81 0.49 -14.71
N VAL A 439 5.16 -0.30 -15.71
CA VAL A 439 6.00 -1.50 -15.64
C VAL A 439 7.23 -1.31 -16.52
N ASP A 440 8.40 -1.69 -15.99
CA ASP A 440 9.67 -1.73 -16.72
C ASP A 440 9.70 -2.92 -17.69
N VAL A 441 9.76 -2.63 -19.00
CA VAL A 441 9.64 -3.63 -20.08
C VAL A 441 10.74 -4.70 -20.01
N LYS A 442 11.94 -4.30 -19.58
CA LYS A 442 13.09 -5.20 -19.52
C LYS A 442 13.01 -6.18 -18.35
N THR A 443 12.32 -5.84 -17.26
CA THR A 443 12.40 -6.60 -16.01
C THR A 443 11.06 -7.11 -15.47
N GLY A 444 9.93 -6.51 -15.84
CA GLY A 444 8.64 -6.73 -15.17
C GLY A 444 8.48 -5.95 -13.85
N ALA A 445 9.42 -5.06 -13.51
CA ALA A 445 9.34 -4.30 -12.26
C ALA A 445 8.20 -3.28 -12.32
N LEU A 446 7.29 -3.30 -11.34
CA LEU A 446 6.27 -2.27 -11.19
C LEU A 446 6.91 -1.00 -10.60
N VAL A 447 7.18 0.01 -11.43
CA VAL A 447 8.01 1.17 -11.05
C VAL A 447 7.22 2.36 -10.54
N ALA A 448 5.95 2.49 -10.92
CA ALA A 448 5.05 3.54 -10.45
C ALA A 448 3.58 3.07 -10.43
N LEU A 449 2.79 3.68 -9.55
CA LEU A 449 1.39 3.38 -9.30
C LEU A 449 0.66 4.67 -8.87
N TYR A 450 -0.56 4.86 -9.36
CA TYR A 450 -1.51 5.84 -8.83
C TYR A 450 -2.82 5.12 -8.51
N GLY A 451 -3.19 5.03 -7.23
CA GLY A 451 -4.34 4.27 -6.75
C GLY A 451 -5.60 5.10 -6.46
N GLY A 452 -5.50 6.43 -6.46
CA GLY A 452 -6.59 7.34 -6.06
C GLY A 452 -6.08 8.47 -5.16
N PRO A 453 -6.98 9.29 -4.56
CA PRO A 453 -6.61 10.47 -3.77
C PRO A 453 -5.67 10.21 -2.58
N GLY A 454 -5.83 9.07 -1.89
CA GLY A 454 -4.97 8.67 -0.79
C GLY A 454 -5.73 8.19 0.45
N TRP A 455 -5.04 7.45 1.32
CA TRP A 455 -5.64 6.90 2.54
C TRP A 455 -5.88 7.96 3.63
N ASP A 456 -5.09 9.03 3.61
CA ASP A 456 -5.28 10.28 4.34
C ASP A 456 -6.58 11.01 3.95
N HIS A 457 -7.06 10.80 2.72
CA HIS A 457 -8.39 11.23 2.26
C HIS A 457 -9.49 10.16 2.47
N LYS A 458 -9.22 9.12 3.28
CA LYS A 458 -10.09 7.95 3.53
C LYS A 458 -10.42 7.11 2.28
N TYR A 459 -9.65 7.28 1.19
CA TYR A 459 -9.83 6.52 -0.03
C TYR A 459 -8.95 5.25 0.01
N PHE A 460 -9.49 4.15 0.51
CA PHE A 460 -8.72 2.91 0.71
C PHE A 460 -8.70 1.99 -0.53
N SER A 461 -9.57 2.21 -1.52
CA SER A 461 -9.60 1.39 -2.75
C SER A 461 -8.40 1.73 -3.64
N ASN A 462 -7.73 0.73 -4.20
CA ASN A 462 -6.60 0.95 -5.12
C ASN A 462 -7.08 0.83 -6.57
N ASN A 463 -7.38 1.97 -7.21
CA ASN A 463 -7.93 2.03 -8.57
C ASN A 463 -7.00 1.42 -9.63
N ALA A 464 -5.68 1.47 -9.44
CA ALA A 464 -4.74 0.83 -10.37
C ALA A 464 -4.71 -0.70 -10.26
N ASN A 465 -5.20 -1.26 -9.14
CA ASN A 465 -5.35 -2.69 -8.93
C ASN A 465 -6.82 -3.14 -8.85
N THR A 466 -7.78 -2.31 -9.27
CA THR A 466 -9.21 -2.70 -9.24
C THR A 466 -9.55 -3.65 -10.38
N SER A 467 -10.48 -4.57 -10.13
CA SER A 467 -11.20 -5.33 -11.16
C SER A 467 -12.59 -4.71 -11.39
N GLY A 468 -13.35 -5.24 -12.35
CA GLY A 468 -14.74 -4.82 -12.61
C GLY A 468 -14.90 -3.59 -13.52
N VAL A 469 -13.81 -2.95 -13.93
CA VAL A 469 -13.81 -1.87 -14.93
C VAL A 469 -13.47 -2.48 -16.30
N PRO A 470 -14.38 -2.50 -17.29
CA PRO A 470 -14.09 -3.09 -18.59
C PRO A 470 -13.09 -2.25 -19.37
N VAL A 471 -12.20 -2.92 -20.12
CA VAL A 471 -11.03 -2.29 -20.77
C VAL A 471 -11.28 -1.75 -22.18
N GLY A 472 -12.43 -2.11 -22.76
CA GLY A 472 -12.86 -1.61 -24.07
C GLY A 472 -11.91 -2.04 -25.21
N SER A 473 -11.81 -1.21 -26.25
CA SER A 473 -10.99 -1.48 -27.45
C SER A 473 -9.48 -1.72 -27.23
N THR A 474 -8.95 -1.63 -26.00
CA THR A 474 -7.61 -2.12 -25.63
C THR A 474 -7.50 -3.66 -25.64
N TRP A 475 -8.62 -4.38 -25.79
CA TRP A 475 -8.64 -5.83 -25.94
C TRP A 475 -8.39 -6.32 -27.38
N LYS A 476 -8.59 -5.45 -28.38
CA LYS A 476 -8.44 -5.77 -29.81
C LYS A 476 -7.05 -6.31 -30.20
N PRO A 477 -5.93 -5.85 -29.61
CA PRO A 477 -4.60 -6.43 -29.88
C PRO A 477 -4.49 -7.92 -29.55
N TYR A 478 -5.17 -8.44 -28.52
CA TYR A 478 -5.18 -9.88 -28.23
C TYR A 478 -5.93 -10.68 -29.31
N VAL A 479 -7.02 -10.12 -29.84
CA VAL A 479 -7.78 -10.72 -30.95
C VAL A 479 -6.90 -10.78 -32.20
N MET A 480 -6.16 -9.70 -32.49
CA MET A 480 -5.25 -9.65 -33.64
C MET A 480 -4.05 -10.59 -33.48
N ALA A 481 -3.42 -10.62 -32.30
CA ALA A 481 -2.30 -11.50 -32.02
C ALA A 481 -2.72 -12.99 -32.17
N ALA A 482 -3.90 -13.35 -31.66
CA ALA A 482 -4.46 -14.69 -31.88
C ALA A 482 -4.75 -14.98 -33.36
N ALA A 483 -5.17 -13.99 -34.15
CA ALA A 483 -5.36 -14.16 -35.60
C ALA A 483 -4.02 -14.34 -36.35
N MET A 484 -2.97 -13.63 -35.93
CA MET A 484 -1.60 -13.76 -36.45
C MET A 484 -0.95 -15.09 -36.05
N GLU A 485 -1.26 -15.64 -34.87
CA GLU A 485 -0.65 -16.86 -34.34
C GLU A 485 -1.40 -18.13 -34.76
N TYR A 486 -2.73 -18.14 -34.68
CA TYR A 486 -3.58 -19.33 -34.94
C TYR A 486 -4.36 -19.28 -36.25
N GLY A 487 -4.39 -18.13 -36.92
CA GLY A 487 -5.15 -17.94 -38.14
C GLY A 487 -6.66 -17.88 -37.96
N THR A 488 -7.37 -17.89 -39.09
CA THR A 488 -8.83 -17.94 -39.19
C THR A 488 -9.28 -19.20 -39.93
N GLN A 489 -10.58 -19.45 -39.93
CA GLN A 489 -11.20 -20.45 -40.82
C GLN A 489 -10.86 -20.23 -42.31
N ASN A 490 -10.78 -18.96 -42.77
CA ASN A 490 -10.49 -18.61 -44.16
C ASN A 490 -9.03 -18.90 -44.52
N SER A 491 -8.10 -18.72 -43.58
CA SER A 491 -6.68 -19.03 -43.76
C SER A 491 -6.32 -20.50 -43.56
N LYS A 492 -7.30 -21.34 -43.18
CA LYS A 492 -7.13 -22.75 -42.79
C LYS A 492 -6.14 -22.93 -41.63
N GLY A 493 -6.18 -22.02 -40.64
CA GLY A 493 -5.32 -22.07 -39.45
C GLY A 493 -3.88 -21.61 -39.68
N LYS A 494 -3.59 -20.92 -40.79
CA LYS A 494 -2.35 -20.15 -40.96
C LYS A 494 -2.53 -18.75 -40.39
N GLY A 495 -1.53 -18.21 -39.69
CA GLY A 495 -1.53 -16.82 -39.25
C GLY A 495 -1.93 -15.84 -40.36
N ILE A 496 -2.71 -14.80 -40.03
CA ILE A 496 -3.16 -13.80 -41.02
C ILE A 496 -2.37 -12.48 -40.92
N SER A 497 -2.16 -11.83 -42.07
CA SER A 497 -1.59 -10.49 -42.14
C SER A 497 -2.61 -9.44 -41.69
N ALA A 498 -2.11 -8.32 -41.14
CA ALA A 498 -2.87 -7.11 -40.83
C ALA A 498 -3.51 -6.45 -42.07
N ASP A 499 -3.07 -6.81 -43.28
CA ASP A 499 -3.66 -6.35 -44.54
C ASP A 499 -4.94 -7.10 -44.94
N SER A 500 -5.29 -8.18 -44.23
CA SER A 500 -6.53 -8.93 -44.46
C SER A 500 -7.75 -8.03 -44.26
N LYS A 501 -8.73 -8.12 -45.16
CA LYS A 501 -9.85 -7.16 -45.24
C LYS A 501 -11.12 -7.65 -44.58
N TYR A 502 -11.70 -6.80 -43.75
CA TYR A 502 -12.93 -7.05 -43.01
C TYR A 502 -13.98 -5.97 -43.28
N MET A 503 -15.25 -6.36 -43.36
CA MET A 503 -16.37 -5.42 -43.45
C MET A 503 -16.38 -4.53 -42.20
N ALA A 504 -16.49 -3.23 -42.40
CA ALA A 504 -16.42 -2.21 -41.36
C ALA A 504 -17.63 -1.27 -41.32
N ASN A 505 -18.65 -1.47 -42.17
CA ASN A 505 -19.90 -0.71 -42.11
C ASN A 505 -20.62 -0.90 -40.76
N ASP A 506 -21.18 0.19 -40.22
CA ASP A 506 -22.02 0.14 -39.02
C ASP A 506 -23.25 -0.77 -39.21
N LEU A 507 -23.72 -1.37 -38.11
CA LEU A 507 -24.85 -2.30 -38.08
C LEU A 507 -24.72 -3.52 -39.01
N THR A 508 -23.49 -3.94 -39.33
CA THR A 508 -23.21 -5.19 -40.05
C THR A 508 -23.58 -6.40 -39.19
N VAL A 509 -24.18 -7.41 -39.81
CA VAL A 509 -24.52 -8.69 -39.17
C VAL A 509 -23.25 -9.48 -38.88
N ILE A 510 -23.07 -9.91 -37.64
CA ILE A 510 -21.95 -10.78 -37.25
C ILE A 510 -22.38 -12.24 -37.40
N ASN A 511 -21.50 -13.04 -38.00
CA ASN A 511 -21.68 -14.47 -38.20
C ASN A 511 -20.80 -15.26 -37.23
N ASN A 512 -21.28 -16.46 -36.86
CA ASN A 512 -20.46 -17.44 -36.16
C ASN A 512 -19.47 -18.14 -37.11
N ARG A 513 -18.71 -19.10 -36.56
CA ARG A 513 -17.69 -19.87 -37.29
C ARG A 513 -18.24 -20.71 -38.46
N GLU A 514 -19.50 -21.11 -38.40
CA GLU A 514 -20.17 -21.83 -39.50
C GLU A 514 -20.76 -20.88 -40.57
N GLY A 515 -20.46 -19.57 -40.49
CA GLY A 515 -20.99 -18.55 -41.41
C GLY A 515 -22.48 -18.25 -41.20
N ARG A 516 -23.04 -18.62 -40.05
CA ARG A 516 -24.46 -18.39 -39.70
C ARG A 516 -24.59 -17.09 -38.89
N PRO A 517 -25.57 -16.22 -39.19
CA PRO A 517 -25.82 -15.04 -38.37
C PRO A 517 -26.04 -15.39 -36.90
N LEU A 518 -25.31 -14.68 -36.03
CA LEU A 518 -25.62 -14.67 -34.60
C LEU A 518 -27.03 -14.10 -34.38
N ARG A 519 -27.66 -14.48 -33.27
CA ARG A 519 -28.99 -13.97 -32.91
C ARG A 519 -28.90 -13.13 -31.63
N ASP A 520 -29.63 -12.02 -31.61
CA ASP A 520 -29.84 -11.23 -30.41
C ASP A 520 -30.93 -11.84 -29.50
N ALA A 521 -31.22 -11.17 -28.37
CA ALA A 521 -32.21 -11.63 -27.40
C ALA A 521 -33.66 -11.68 -27.95
N SER A 522 -33.96 -11.01 -29.06
CA SER A 522 -35.25 -11.10 -29.76
C SER A 522 -35.28 -12.23 -30.80
N GLY A 523 -34.14 -12.86 -31.07
CA GLY A 523 -33.96 -13.86 -32.12
C GLY A 523 -33.64 -13.27 -33.50
N ALA A 524 -33.57 -11.95 -33.65
CA ALA A 524 -33.18 -11.30 -34.90
C ALA A 524 -31.66 -11.42 -35.14
N PRO A 525 -31.16 -11.28 -36.40
CA PRO A 525 -29.73 -11.28 -36.68
C PRO A 525 -29.00 -10.16 -35.92
N PHE A 526 -28.04 -10.53 -35.08
CA PHE A 526 -27.26 -9.58 -34.29
C PHE A 526 -26.42 -8.69 -35.20
N LYS A 527 -26.59 -7.38 -35.03
CA LYS A 527 -25.87 -6.34 -35.79
C LYS A 527 -24.92 -5.61 -34.86
N GLN A 528 -23.62 -5.67 -35.15
CA GLN A 528 -22.63 -4.97 -34.35
C GLN A 528 -22.65 -3.48 -34.67
N LYS A 529 -22.67 -2.65 -33.63
CA LYS A 529 -22.57 -1.20 -33.74
C LYS A 529 -21.12 -0.70 -33.66
N ASN A 530 -20.78 0.25 -34.51
CA ASN A 530 -19.56 1.06 -34.46
C ASN A 530 -19.80 2.37 -33.69
N GLU A 531 -18.71 3.02 -33.29
CA GLU A 531 -18.76 4.35 -32.65
C GLU A 531 -19.29 5.43 -33.61
N SER A 532 -18.92 5.33 -34.91
CA SER A 532 -19.43 6.17 -35.99
C SER A 532 -20.28 5.35 -36.98
N PRO A 533 -21.39 5.90 -37.51
CA PRO A 533 -22.19 5.29 -38.58
C PRO A 533 -21.54 5.36 -39.98
N THR A 534 -20.27 5.75 -40.08
CA THR A 534 -19.54 5.88 -41.36
C THR A 534 -19.55 4.56 -42.17
N PRO A 535 -19.93 4.58 -43.46
CA PRO A 535 -19.89 3.40 -44.32
C PRO A 535 -18.47 3.14 -44.84
N PHE A 536 -17.61 2.57 -44.00
CA PHE A 536 -16.20 2.29 -44.32
C PHE A 536 -15.97 1.25 -45.44
N GLY A 537 -16.96 0.40 -45.75
CA GLY A 537 -16.79 -0.72 -46.68
C GLY A 537 -15.88 -1.82 -46.12
N TYR A 538 -15.05 -2.42 -46.97
CA TYR A 538 -14.01 -3.35 -46.55
C TYR A 538 -12.70 -2.60 -46.31
N VAL A 539 -12.16 -2.71 -45.10
CA VAL A 539 -10.90 -2.09 -44.67
C VAL A 539 -9.91 -3.16 -44.20
N THR A 540 -8.62 -2.85 -44.19
CA THR A 540 -7.62 -3.76 -43.60
C THR A 540 -7.78 -3.84 -42.08
N LEU A 541 -7.31 -4.93 -41.46
CA LEU A 541 -7.28 -5.03 -39.99
C LEU A 541 -6.35 -3.99 -39.35
N ASN A 542 -5.32 -3.51 -40.08
CA ASN A 542 -4.51 -2.36 -39.67
C ASN A 542 -5.35 -1.06 -39.58
N GLU A 543 -6.11 -0.72 -40.64
CA GLU A 543 -7.00 0.46 -40.62
C GLU A 543 -8.11 0.31 -39.56
N ALA A 544 -8.65 -0.90 -39.39
CA ALA A 544 -9.63 -1.19 -38.34
C ALA A 544 -9.05 -0.99 -36.92
N MET A 545 -7.78 -1.33 -36.70
CA MET A 545 -7.10 -1.09 -35.42
C MET A 545 -6.83 0.40 -35.19
N GLU A 546 -6.27 1.08 -36.20
CA GLU A 546 -5.97 2.52 -36.22
C GLU A 546 -7.18 3.37 -35.81
N LYS A 547 -8.30 3.15 -36.52
CA LYS A 547 -9.59 3.85 -36.31
C LYS A 547 -10.45 3.19 -35.24
N SER A 548 -9.97 2.12 -34.61
CA SER A 548 -10.65 1.38 -33.53
C SER A 548 -12.07 0.90 -33.88
N ILE A 549 -12.31 0.52 -35.13
CA ILE A 549 -13.63 0.09 -35.64
C ILE A 549 -14.05 -1.22 -34.93
N ASN A 550 -15.34 -1.38 -34.60
CA ASN A 550 -15.81 -2.53 -33.80
C ASN A 550 -16.15 -3.75 -34.66
N VAL A 551 -16.86 -3.54 -35.77
CA VAL A 551 -17.39 -4.62 -36.62
C VAL A 551 -16.29 -5.62 -37.08
N PRO A 552 -15.12 -5.20 -37.58
CA PRO A 552 -14.05 -6.14 -37.97
C PRO A 552 -13.62 -7.09 -36.86
N PHE A 553 -13.40 -6.56 -35.65
CA PHE A 553 -12.94 -7.35 -34.50
C PHE A 553 -14.05 -8.22 -33.90
N ALA A 554 -15.29 -7.73 -33.93
CA ALA A 554 -16.47 -8.49 -33.52
C ALA A 554 -16.73 -9.72 -34.43
N GLN A 555 -16.36 -9.65 -35.71
CA GLN A 555 -16.35 -10.83 -36.59
C GLN A 555 -15.09 -11.69 -36.39
N LEU A 556 -13.91 -11.07 -36.36
CA LEU A 556 -12.61 -11.76 -36.29
C LEU A 556 -12.51 -12.74 -35.11
N VAL A 557 -13.10 -12.40 -33.94
CA VAL A 557 -13.08 -13.31 -32.78
C VAL A 557 -13.78 -14.65 -33.03
N PHE A 558 -14.83 -14.71 -33.87
CA PHE A 558 -15.49 -15.97 -34.25
C PHE A 558 -14.70 -16.73 -35.31
N ASP A 559 -14.06 -16.00 -36.24
CA ASP A 559 -13.25 -16.59 -37.31
C ASP A 559 -11.98 -17.27 -36.77
N VAL A 560 -11.43 -16.74 -35.66
CA VAL A 560 -10.25 -17.26 -34.92
C VAL A 560 -10.65 -18.26 -33.83
N GLY A 561 -11.57 -17.85 -32.94
CA GLY A 561 -12.01 -18.60 -31.74
C GLY A 561 -11.66 -17.88 -30.43
N HIS A 562 -12.66 -17.71 -29.55
CA HIS A 562 -12.51 -17.07 -28.22
C HIS A 562 -11.49 -17.79 -27.31
N ASP A 563 -11.33 -19.11 -27.45
CA ASP A 563 -10.36 -19.90 -26.70
C ASP A 563 -8.91 -19.49 -27.03
N LYS A 564 -8.64 -19.17 -28.30
CA LYS A 564 -7.32 -18.71 -28.77
C LYS A 564 -7.01 -17.31 -28.27
N VAL A 565 -7.99 -16.40 -28.34
CA VAL A 565 -7.81 -15.04 -27.80
C VAL A 565 -7.62 -15.07 -26.28
N ARG A 566 -8.33 -15.95 -25.56
CA ARG A 566 -8.11 -16.19 -24.12
C ARG A 566 -6.71 -16.75 -23.85
N ALA A 567 -6.23 -17.70 -24.65
CA ALA A 567 -4.89 -18.26 -24.49
C ALA A 567 -3.80 -17.19 -24.67
N VAL A 568 -3.90 -16.34 -25.70
CA VAL A 568 -2.97 -15.22 -25.94
C VAL A 568 -3.00 -14.21 -24.80
N ALA A 569 -4.19 -13.75 -24.37
CA ALA A 569 -4.29 -12.80 -23.26
C ALA A 569 -3.67 -13.37 -21.96
N LYS A 570 -3.81 -14.67 -21.71
CA LYS A 570 -3.17 -15.33 -20.56
C LYS A 570 -1.66 -15.48 -20.71
N SER A 571 -1.14 -15.72 -21.92
CA SER A 571 0.30 -15.84 -22.14
C SER A 571 1.03 -14.52 -21.92
N THR A 572 0.34 -13.37 -22.07
CA THR A 572 0.84 -12.04 -21.73
C THR A 572 0.57 -11.63 -20.27
N GLY A 573 0.13 -12.55 -19.39
CA GLY A 573 -0.02 -12.27 -17.94
C GLY A 573 -1.38 -11.74 -17.49
N ILE A 574 -2.40 -11.69 -18.36
CA ILE A 574 -3.78 -11.41 -17.91
C ILE A 574 -4.31 -12.59 -17.08
N LEU A 575 -4.84 -12.29 -15.89
CA LEU A 575 -5.37 -13.27 -14.96
C LEU A 575 -6.72 -13.82 -15.44
N GLU A 576 -6.93 -15.14 -15.36
CA GLU A 576 -8.15 -15.82 -15.84
C GLU A 576 -9.42 -15.23 -15.23
N GLU A 577 -9.41 -14.95 -13.92
CA GLU A 577 -10.52 -14.36 -13.16
C GLU A 577 -10.91 -12.94 -13.62
N SER A 578 -10.07 -12.28 -14.42
CA SER A 578 -10.33 -10.96 -15.00
C SER A 578 -10.82 -11.01 -16.45
N ILE A 579 -10.79 -12.18 -17.10
CA ILE A 579 -11.25 -12.38 -18.48
C ILE A 579 -12.75 -12.70 -18.46
N ASN A 580 -13.56 -11.98 -19.26
CA ASN A 580 -14.99 -12.26 -19.38
C ASN A 580 -15.20 -13.74 -19.79
N PRO A 581 -15.98 -14.55 -19.04
CA PRO A 581 -16.24 -15.96 -19.39
C PRO A 581 -17.09 -16.14 -20.66
N ASN A 582 -17.84 -15.11 -21.09
CA ASN A 582 -18.75 -15.22 -22.24
C ASN A 582 -17.99 -15.34 -23.58
N THR A 583 -18.60 -16.05 -24.53
CA THR A 583 -18.11 -16.24 -25.91
C THR A 583 -18.98 -15.49 -26.93
N ASP A 584 -19.41 -14.28 -26.58
CA ASP A 584 -20.20 -13.41 -27.46
C ASP A 584 -19.31 -12.40 -28.22
N ALA A 585 -19.91 -11.58 -29.09
CA ALA A 585 -19.17 -10.60 -29.91
C ALA A 585 -18.54 -9.47 -29.08
N SER A 586 -19.08 -9.13 -27.91
CA SER A 586 -18.56 -8.07 -27.04
C SER A 586 -17.21 -8.42 -26.42
N PHE A 587 -16.87 -9.72 -26.35
CA PHE A 587 -15.58 -10.18 -25.87
C PHE A 587 -14.42 -9.53 -26.64
N ALA A 588 -14.53 -9.42 -27.98
CA ALA A 588 -13.53 -8.76 -28.83
C ALA A 588 -13.39 -7.26 -28.56
N LEU A 589 -14.41 -6.66 -27.93
CA LEU A 589 -14.53 -5.23 -27.67
C LEU A 589 -14.18 -4.88 -26.22
N GLY A 590 -13.69 -5.85 -25.43
CA GLY A 590 -13.08 -5.61 -24.12
C GLY A 590 -14.05 -5.51 -22.95
N THR A 591 -15.00 -6.43 -22.88
CA THR A 591 -15.83 -6.66 -21.68
C THR A 591 -15.09 -7.35 -20.53
N SER A 592 -13.87 -7.86 -20.76
CA SER A 592 -12.92 -8.28 -19.71
C SER A 592 -12.50 -7.09 -18.82
N THR A 593 -12.16 -7.36 -17.55
CA THR A 593 -11.91 -6.34 -16.51
C THR A 593 -10.56 -6.45 -15.75
N PRO A 594 -9.41 -6.73 -16.42
CA PRO A 594 -8.11 -6.70 -15.75
C PRO A 594 -7.75 -5.30 -15.24
N SER A 595 -6.95 -5.26 -14.16
CA SER A 595 -6.50 -4.02 -13.55
C SER A 595 -5.46 -3.28 -14.39
N ALA A 596 -5.23 -1.99 -14.11
CA ALA A 596 -4.23 -1.19 -14.81
C ALA A 596 -2.81 -1.79 -14.68
N ILE A 597 -2.47 -2.39 -13.53
CA ILE A 597 -1.22 -3.16 -13.36
C ILE A 597 -1.13 -4.28 -14.42
N ARG A 598 -2.20 -5.06 -14.60
CA ARG A 598 -2.23 -6.20 -15.53
C ARG A 598 -2.27 -5.77 -17.01
N MET A 599 -2.92 -4.65 -17.31
CA MET A 599 -2.88 -4.08 -18.67
C MET A 599 -1.49 -3.53 -19.02
N ALA A 600 -0.82 -2.85 -18.08
CA ALA A 600 0.56 -2.38 -18.28
C ALA A 600 1.56 -3.53 -18.44
N ASP A 601 1.48 -4.55 -17.58
CA ASP A 601 2.24 -5.81 -17.66
C ASP A 601 2.06 -6.50 -19.03
N SER A 602 0.81 -6.72 -19.42
CA SER A 602 0.48 -7.39 -20.67
C SER A 602 1.00 -6.65 -21.90
N TYR A 603 0.86 -5.33 -21.95
CA TYR A 603 1.40 -4.53 -23.05
C TYR A 603 2.94 -4.47 -23.05
N ALA A 604 3.60 -4.68 -21.90
CA ALA A 604 5.05 -4.84 -21.85
C ALA A 604 5.53 -6.09 -22.62
N THR A 605 4.68 -7.11 -22.76
CA THR A 605 4.99 -8.31 -23.57
C THR A 605 5.12 -7.99 -25.06
N PHE A 606 4.27 -7.09 -25.59
CA PHE A 606 4.41 -6.60 -26.97
C PHE A 606 5.69 -5.76 -27.11
N ALA A 607 5.92 -4.83 -26.17
CA ALA A 607 7.13 -4.01 -26.12
C ALA A 607 8.44 -4.81 -26.01
N ALA A 608 8.38 -6.05 -25.50
CA ALA A 608 9.48 -6.99 -25.35
C ALA A 608 9.48 -8.12 -26.41
N SER A 609 8.90 -7.86 -27.60
CA SER A 609 8.86 -8.77 -28.76
C SER A 609 8.39 -10.19 -28.39
N GLY A 610 7.29 -10.26 -27.64
CA GLY A 610 6.61 -11.50 -27.25
C GLY A 610 7.15 -12.16 -25.99
N THR A 611 8.01 -11.48 -25.22
CA THR A 611 8.56 -12.01 -23.95
C THR A 611 7.83 -11.41 -22.74
N HIS A 612 7.03 -12.21 -22.04
CA HIS A 612 6.36 -11.82 -20.80
C HIS A 612 7.30 -11.94 -19.60
N ARG A 613 7.11 -11.05 -18.61
CA ARG A 613 7.78 -11.06 -17.30
C ARG A 613 6.76 -10.63 -16.25
N GLU A 614 6.23 -11.60 -15.49
CA GLU A 614 5.22 -11.39 -14.43
C GLU A 614 5.55 -10.16 -13.56
N PRO A 615 4.57 -9.29 -13.25
CA PRO A 615 4.87 -7.99 -12.67
C PRO A 615 5.10 -8.14 -11.17
N PHE A 616 6.19 -7.55 -10.68
CA PHE A 616 6.61 -7.66 -9.27
C PHE A 616 6.85 -6.30 -8.61
N SER A 617 6.55 -6.23 -7.31
CA SER A 617 6.62 -4.99 -6.51
C SER A 617 7.74 -4.98 -5.46
N VAL A 618 8.46 -6.09 -5.26
CA VAL A 618 9.45 -6.30 -4.18
C VAL A 618 10.68 -7.05 -4.67
N THR A 619 11.86 -6.49 -4.40
CA THR A 619 13.20 -7.04 -4.77
C THR A 619 13.92 -7.72 -3.60
N GLU A 620 13.55 -7.40 -2.36
CA GLU A 620 14.16 -8.01 -1.17
C GLU A 620 13.21 -7.96 0.02
N VAL A 621 13.18 -9.03 0.81
CA VAL A 621 12.58 -9.03 2.14
C VAL A 621 13.58 -9.59 3.14
N VAL A 622 13.80 -8.88 4.23
CA VAL A 622 14.57 -9.34 5.40
C VAL A 622 13.63 -9.38 6.59
N LYS A 623 13.59 -10.49 7.35
CA LYS A 623 12.79 -10.61 8.58
C LYS A 623 13.73 -10.84 9.76
N ASN A 624 13.68 -9.98 10.77
CA ASN A 624 14.53 -10.09 11.98
C ASN A 624 16.05 -10.21 11.74
N GLY A 625 16.54 -9.84 10.55
CA GLY A 625 17.94 -9.99 10.12
C GLY A 625 18.14 -11.02 9.00
N ASP A 626 17.23 -11.98 8.86
CA ASP A 626 17.34 -13.06 7.87
C ASP A 626 16.72 -12.67 6.52
N LYS A 627 17.51 -12.76 5.43
CA LYS A 627 17.02 -12.52 4.07
C LYS A 627 16.15 -13.68 3.58
N LEU A 628 14.94 -13.38 3.14
CA LEU A 628 14.01 -14.33 2.56
C LEU A 628 14.29 -14.47 1.05
N SER A 629 14.31 -15.71 0.55
CA SER A 629 14.41 -16.05 -0.89
C SER A 629 13.12 -15.74 -1.66
N GLY A 630 13.10 -15.92 -2.99
CA GLY A 630 11.85 -15.85 -3.78
C GLY A 630 11.43 -14.42 -4.15
N PHE A 631 12.29 -13.44 -3.88
CA PHE A 631 12.13 -12.03 -4.28
C PHE A 631 13.10 -11.64 -5.40
N GLU A 632 13.67 -12.64 -6.06
CA GLU A 632 14.42 -12.45 -7.30
C GLU A 632 13.48 -11.99 -8.43
N ALA A 633 14.02 -11.33 -9.46
CA ALA A 633 13.22 -10.93 -10.62
C ALA A 633 12.55 -12.16 -11.29
N PRO A 634 11.27 -12.08 -11.67
CA PRO A 634 10.59 -13.17 -12.38
C PRO A 634 11.31 -13.58 -13.66
N LYS A 635 11.17 -14.86 -14.02
CA LYS A 635 11.81 -15.42 -15.22
C LYS A 635 11.03 -15.04 -16.48
N ASP A 636 11.78 -14.71 -17.52
CA ASP A 636 11.29 -14.55 -18.89
C ASP A 636 10.47 -15.75 -19.35
N GLN A 637 9.31 -15.48 -19.95
CA GLN A 637 8.43 -16.48 -20.57
C GLN A 637 8.10 -16.03 -22.00
N ARG A 638 8.31 -16.90 -22.99
CA ARG A 638 7.90 -16.63 -24.38
C ARG A 638 6.38 -16.78 -24.46
N ALA A 639 5.68 -15.67 -24.65
CA ALA A 639 4.22 -15.60 -24.72
C ALA A 639 3.69 -15.82 -26.13
N MET A 640 4.41 -15.28 -27.13
CA MET A 640 4.15 -15.37 -28.56
C MET A 640 5.45 -15.11 -29.33
N ASP A 641 5.45 -15.33 -30.64
CA ASP A 641 6.64 -15.02 -31.45
C ASP A 641 6.86 -13.52 -31.67
N SER A 642 8.13 -13.15 -31.84
CA SER A 642 8.57 -11.75 -32.05
C SER A 642 7.90 -11.16 -33.27
N ALA A 643 7.86 -11.87 -34.40
CA ALA A 643 7.13 -11.43 -35.59
C ALA A 643 5.64 -11.11 -35.32
N VAL A 644 4.96 -11.81 -34.39
CA VAL A 644 3.60 -11.45 -33.97
C VAL A 644 3.62 -10.16 -33.14
N ALA A 645 4.42 -10.11 -32.09
CA ALA A 645 4.48 -8.97 -31.16
C ALA A 645 4.95 -7.67 -31.81
N ASP A 646 5.93 -7.75 -32.73
CA ASP A 646 6.49 -6.61 -33.45
C ASP A 646 5.49 -6.10 -34.51
N ASN A 647 4.70 -6.97 -35.15
CA ASN A 647 3.57 -6.53 -35.99
C ASN A 647 2.44 -5.88 -35.19
N ILE A 648 2.11 -6.42 -34.01
CA ILE A 648 1.17 -5.75 -33.08
C ILE A 648 1.72 -4.38 -32.68
N THR A 649 3.02 -4.27 -32.41
CA THR A 649 3.69 -2.99 -32.12
C THR A 649 3.53 -2.02 -33.29
N LYS A 650 3.87 -2.41 -34.52
CA LYS A 650 3.69 -1.60 -35.75
C LYS A 650 2.26 -1.13 -35.98
N MET A 651 1.26 -1.98 -35.72
CA MET A 651 -0.16 -1.58 -35.77
C MET A 651 -0.52 -0.57 -34.68
N LEU A 652 0.05 -0.69 -33.49
CA LEU A 652 -0.18 0.21 -32.35
C LEU A 652 0.64 1.51 -32.41
N GLU A 653 1.76 1.54 -33.11
CA GLU A 653 2.42 2.77 -33.56
C GLU A 653 1.51 3.51 -34.54
N ASN A 654 0.87 2.83 -35.50
CA ASN A 654 -0.06 3.47 -36.42
C ASN A 654 -1.30 4.08 -35.71
N VAL A 655 -1.78 3.46 -34.62
CA VAL A 655 -2.82 4.06 -33.75
C VAL A 655 -2.36 5.39 -33.14
N VAL A 656 -1.08 5.51 -32.76
CA VAL A 656 -0.49 6.75 -32.23
C VAL A 656 -0.20 7.76 -33.34
N GLU A 657 0.33 7.32 -34.48
CA GLU A 657 0.79 8.20 -35.55
C GLU A 657 -0.37 8.81 -36.36
N ASN A 658 -1.40 8.01 -36.66
CA ASN A 658 -2.48 8.36 -37.57
C ASN A 658 -3.87 8.27 -36.92
N GLY A 659 -4.07 7.30 -36.03
CA GLY A 659 -5.37 6.90 -35.49
C GLY A 659 -5.79 7.56 -34.18
N THR A 660 -6.54 6.79 -33.37
CA THR A 660 -7.20 7.28 -32.14
C THR A 660 -6.26 7.72 -31.01
N GLY A 661 -4.97 7.38 -31.05
CA GLY A 661 -3.97 7.74 -30.04
C GLY A 661 -3.23 9.07 -30.28
N LYS A 662 -3.63 9.86 -31.29
CA LYS A 662 -2.82 10.94 -31.88
C LYS A 662 -2.26 12.02 -30.93
N LYS A 663 -2.84 12.22 -29.74
CA LYS A 663 -2.30 13.14 -28.72
C LYS A 663 -0.92 12.70 -28.22
N VAL A 664 -0.64 11.39 -28.23
CA VAL A 664 0.61 10.79 -27.75
C VAL A 664 1.85 11.22 -28.54
N LYS A 665 1.69 11.66 -29.79
CA LYS A 665 2.80 12.21 -30.62
C LYS A 665 3.52 13.38 -29.95
N LYS A 666 2.86 14.11 -29.03
CA LYS A 666 3.48 15.14 -28.18
C LYS A 666 4.69 14.62 -27.38
N LEU A 667 4.79 13.31 -27.12
CA LEU A 667 5.91 12.69 -26.39
C LEU A 667 7.26 12.81 -27.15
N GLY A 668 7.23 12.92 -28.48
CA GLY A 668 8.44 13.14 -29.28
C GLY A 668 9.44 11.97 -29.34
N ARG A 669 9.01 10.74 -29.05
CA ARG A 669 9.78 9.49 -29.19
C ARG A 669 8.87 8.34 -29.66
N PRO A 670 9.42 7.24 -30.22
CA PRO A 670 8.65 6.08 -30.63
C PRO A 670 7.78 5.56 -29.49
N ALA A 671 6.49 5.43 -29.77
CA ALA A 671 5.48 5.01 -28.81
C ALA A 671 4.36 4.27 -29.54
N ALA A 672 3.94 3.15 -28.96
CA ALA A 672 2.83 2.34 -29.45
C ALA A 672 1.75 2.27 -28.36
N GLY A 673 0.48 2.27 -28.72
CA GLY A 673 -0.58 2.15 -27.72
C GLY A 673 -1.98 2.08 -28.28
N LYS A 674 -2.93 1.75 -27.41
CA LYS A 674 -4.33 1.59 -27.76
C LYS A 674 -5.25 2.36 -26.83
N THR A 675 -6.22 3.03 -27.43
CA THR A 675 -7.38 3.61 -26.75
C THR A 675 -8.43 2.54 -26.45
N GLY A 676 -9.04 2.63 -25.28
CA GLY A 676 -10.24 1.90 -24.90
C GLY A 676 -11.34 2.87 -24.49
N THR A 677 -12.55 2.62 -24.98
CA THR A 677 -13.79 3.25 -24.53
C THR A 677 -14.83 2.14 -24.46
N THR A 678 -15.68 2.13 -23.44
CA THR A 678 -16.74 1.14 -23.30
C THR A 678 -18.11 1.70 -23.69
N ASP A 679 -19.08 0.80 -23.90
CA ASP A 679 -20.49 1.16 -24.02
C ASP A 679 -20.96 2.05 -22.86
N GLU A 680 -21.93 2.91 -23.18
CA GLU A 680 -22.46 3.97 -22.30
C GLU A 680 -21.41 4.95 -21.75
N ASN A 681 -20.16 4.89 -22.24
CA ASN A 681 -19.02 5.68 -21.76
C ASN A 681 -18.74 5.50 -20.26
N LYS A 682 -18.79 4.25 -19.77
CA LYS A 682 -18.55 3.90 -18.35
C LYS A 682 -17.07 3.89 -17.93
N SER A 683 -16.15 3.66 -18.87
CA SER A 683 -14.71 3.80 -18.65
C SER A 683 -13.98 4.22 -19.93
N ALA A 684 -12.79 4.79 -19.72
CA ALA A 684 -11.87 5.22 -20.77
C ALA A 684 -10.45 4.83 -20.37
N TRP A 685 -9.72 4.26 -21.31
CA TRP A 685 -8.40 3.68 -21.09
C TRP A 685 -7.41 4.16 -22.14
N PHE A 686 -6.18 4.42 -21.73
CA PHE A 686 -5.05 4.38 -22.64
C PHE A 686 -4.00 3.43 -22.09
N VAL A 687 -3.60 2.45 -22.90
CA VAL A 687 -2.53 1.51 -22.58
C VAL A 687 -1.51 1.59 -23.69
N GLY A 688 -0.30 1.97 -23.34
CA GLY A 688 0.76 2.22 -24.32
C GLY A 688 2.14 2.10 -23.72
N TYR A 689 3.13 1.99 -24.58
CA TYR A 689 4.50 1.68 -24.22
C TYR A 689 5.52 2.34 -25.15
N THR A 690 6.74 2.43 -24.63
CA THR A 690 7.99 2.63 -25.38
C THR A 690 8.85 1.38 -25.16
N PRO A 691 10.03 1.22 -25.82
CA PRO A 691 10.94 0.10 -25.55
C PRO A 691 11.51 0.02 -24.12
N GLU A 692 11.21 0.99 -23.24
CA GLU A 692 11.67 1.04 -21.85
C GLU A 692 10.56 0.86 -20.81
N LEU A 693 9.38 1.44 -21.05
CA LEU A 693 8.26 1.46 -20.10
C LEU A 693 6.93 1.15 -20.80
N SER A 694 6.11 0.33 -20.16
CA SER A 694 4.69 0.14 -20.49
C SER A 694 3.82 0.72 -19.38
N THR A 695 2.80 1.49 -19.75
CA THR A 695 1.96 2.23 -18.80
C THR A 695 0.50 2.15 -19.20
N SER A 696 -0.35 1.88 -18.21
CA SER A 696 -1.82 1.88 -18.34
C SER A 696 -2.39 3.01 -17.52
N VAL A 697 -3.32 3.78 -18.10
CA VAL A 697 -4.13 4.80 -17.42
C VAL A 697 -5.60 4.48 -17.63
N VAL A 698 -6.39 4.50 -16.56
CA VAL A 698 -7.84 4.30 -16.57
C VAL A 698 -8.56 5.46 -15.89
N LEU A 699 -9.63 5.92 -16.54
CA LEU A 699 -10.68 6.73 -15.97
C LEU A 699 -12.00 5.94 -15.96
N PHE A 700 -12.74 6.04 -14.87
CA PHE A 700 -14.09 5.48 -14.70
C PHE A 700 -14.85 6.31 -13.67
N ARG A 701 -16.17 6.16 -13.57
CA ARG A 701 -16.97 6.90 -12.58
C ARG A 701 -17.75 5.94 -11.70
N THR A 702 -17.61 6.05 -10.39
CA THR A 702 -18.36 5.26 -9.40
C THR A 702 -18.29 5.93 -8.03
N ASP A 703 -19.39 5.89 -7.27
CA ASP A 703 -19.37 6.34 -5.87
C ASP A 703 -18.59 5.30 -5.03
N PRO A 704 -17.43 5.67 -4.46
CA PRO A 704 -16.62 4.75 -3.66
C PRO A 704 -17.31 4.33 -2.35
N ASN A 705 -18.36 5.06 -1.93
CA ASN A 705 -19.15 4.77 -0.75
C ASN A 705 -20.38 3.88 -1.04
N SER A 706 -20.78 3.71 -2.31
CA SER A 706 -21.87 2.81 -2.66
C SER A 706 -21.47 1.36 -2.36
N ALA A 707 -22.39 0.63 -1.72
CA ALA A 707 -22.21 -0.79 -1.42
C ALA A 707 -22.10 -1.65 -2.69
N ASP A 708 -22.64 -1.21 -3.83
CA ASP A 708 -22.63 -1.95 -5.10
C ASP A 708 -21.54 -1.51 -6.08
N LYS A 709 -20.85 -0.39 -5.81
CA LYS A 709 -19.81 0.23 -6.66
C LYS A 709 -20.09 0.18 -8.16
N LYS A 710 -21.35 0.41 -8.57
CA LYS A 710 -21.73 0.39 -9.98
C LYS A 710 -21.01 1.48 -10.77
N LEU A 711 -20.70 1.17 -12.03
CA LEU A 711 -20.15 2.14 -12.98
C LEU A 711 -21.24 3.09 -13.48
N ILE A 712 -20.94 4.38 -13.38
CA ILE A 712 -21.77 5.50 -13.82
C ILE A 712 -21.22 5.98 -15.18
N SER A 713 -22.10 6.48 -16.05
CA SER A 713 -21.70 7.11 -17.32
C SER A 713 -20.79 8.32 -17.09
N MET A 714 -19.72 8.42 -17.87
CA MET A 714 -18.81 9.58 -17.91
C MET A 714 -19.19 10.62 -18.99
N LYS A 715 -20.30 10.44 -19.70
CA LYS A 715 -20.81 11.47 -20.63
C LYS A 715 -20.99 12.81 -19.89
N GLY A 716 -20.40 13.86 -20.43
CA GLY A 716 -20.44 15.21 -19.85
C GLY A 716 -19.33 15.52 -18.85
N VAL A 717 -18.53 14.54 -18.41
CA VAL A 717 -17.38 14.76 -17.51
C VAL A 717 -16.42 15.79 -18.14
N GLY A 718 -16.09 16.85 -17.40
CA GLY A 718 -15.21 17.92 -17.89
C GLY A 718 -15.75 18.68 -19.10
N ASN A 719 -17.09 18.73 -19.26
CA ASN A 719 -17.78 19.21 -20.47
C ASN A 719 -17.49 18.42 -21.76
N ILE A 720 -16.94 17.21 -21.66
CA ILE A 720 -16.70 16.34 -22.82
C ILE A 720 -17.95 15.47 -23.08
N PRO A 721 -18.64 15.57 -24.24
CA PRO A 721 -19.89 14.84 -24.48
C PRO A 721 -19.77 13.31 -24.41
N SER A 722 -18.59 12.78 -24.78
CA SER A 722 -18.18 11.38 -24.62
C SER A 722 -16.67 11.38 -24.44
N LEU A 723 -16.17 10.83 -23.32
CA LEU A 723 -14.76 10.87 -22.93
C LEU A 723 -14.05 9.60 -23.39
N HIS A 724 -13.16 9.67 -24.37
CA HIS A 724 -12.54 8.49 -24.97
C HIS A 724 -11.15 8.20 -24.40
N GLY A 725 -10.64 6.99 -24.65
CA GLY A 725 -9.26 6.64 -24.29
C GLY A 725 -8.20 7.60 -24.85
N GLY A 726 -8.46 8.20 -26.01
CA GLY A 726 -7.57 9.19 -26.65
C GLY A 726 -7.65 10.60 -26.05
N ASP A 727 -8.50 10.82 -25.04
CA ASP A 727 -8.64 12.08 -24.34
C ASP A 727 -7.73 12.16 -23.12
N ILE A 728 -8.32 12.29 -21.93
CA ILE A 728 -7.59 12.44 -20.67
C ILE A 728 -6.64 11.26 -20.36
N PRO A 729 -6.99 9.97 -20.58
CA PRO A 729 -6.08 8.87 -20.30
C PRO A 729 -4.77 8.95 -21.12
N ALA A 730 -4.87 9.32 -22.40
CA ALA A 730 -3.70 9.50 -23.27
C ALA A 730 -2.88 10.76 -22.92
N GLU A 731 -3.52 11.83 -22.45
CA GLU A 731 -2.84 13.05 -21.98
C GLU A 731 -2.00 12.78 -20.73
N ILE A 732 -2.60 12.18 -19.68
CA ILE A 732 -1.91 11.74 -18.46
C ILE A 732 -0.75 10.79 -18.79
N TRP A 733 -0.98 9.81 -19.68
CA TRP A 733 0.07 8.88 -20.12
C TRP A 733 1.24 9.63 -20.76
N THR A 734 0.95 10.62 -21.62
CA THR A 734 1.97 11.40 -22.34
C THR A 734 2.81 12.24 -21.40
N GLU A 735 2.17 12.96 -20.47
CA GLU A 735 2.85 13.79 -19.47
C GLU A 735 3.73 12.94 -18.54
N TYR A 736 3.18 11.83 -18.02
CA TYR A 736 3.93 10.91 -17.18
C TYR A 736 5.15 10.33 -17.90
N MET A 737 4.96 9.81 -19.12
CA MET A 737 6.04 9.17 -19.87
C MET A 737 7.14 10.16 -20.27
N GLY A 738 6.78 11.43 -20.53
CA GLY A 738 7.75 12.49 -20.83
C GLY A 738 8.73 12.74 -19.67
N GLU A 739 8.23 12.80 -18.43
CA GLU A 739 9.08 12.99 -17.25
C GLU A 739 9.72 11.67 -16.77
N ALA A 740 9.03 10.53 -16.84
CA ALA A 740 9.53 9.22 -16.40
C ALA A 740 10.67 8.64 -17.26
N LEU A 741 10.80 9.13 -18.51
CA LEU A 741 11.86 8.79 -19.47
C LEU A 741 12.86 9.93 -19.72
N LYS A 742 12.76 11.03 -18.96
CA LYS A 742 13.63 12.20 -19.09
C LYS A 742 15.10 11.84 -18.88
N GLY A 743 15.94 12.24 -19.83
CA GLY A 743 17.35 11.91 -19.84
C GLY A 743 17.68 10.45 -20.25
N GLN A 744 16.68 9.60 -20.54
CA GLN A 744 16.95 8.28 -21.12
C GLN A 744 17.17 8.40 -22.64
N PRO A 745 18.09 7.60 -23.23
CA PRO A 745 18.24 7.50 -24.68
C PRO A 745 16.90 7.18 -25.36
N VAL A 746 16.68 7.72 -26.56
CA VAL A 746 15.52 7.33 -27.38
C VAL A 746 15.85 6.02 -28.09
N LYS A 747 14.99 5.02 -27.95
CA LYS A 747 15.08 3.73 -28.66
C LYS A 747 13.98 3.62 -29.70
N GLN A 748 14.28 2.92 -30.78
CA GLN A 748 13.29 2.45 -31.76
C GLN A 748 12.74 1.09 -31.32
N PHE A 749 11.54 0.75 -31.81
CA PHE A 749 11.07 -0.64 -31.78
C PHE A 749 11.80 -1.48 -32.84
N PRO A 750 11.81 -2.82 -32.71
CA PRO A 750 12.24 -3.71 -33.78
C PRO A 750 11.39 -3.53 -35.04
N GLU A 751 12.00 -3.71 -36.21
CA GLU A 751 11.27 -3.71 -37.48
C GLU A 751 10.44 -4.99 -37.60
N ALA A 752 9.13 -4.85 -37.87
CA ALA A 752 8.23 -5.98 -37.96
C ALA A 752 8.38 -6.72 -39.30
N GLU A 753 8.79 -7.98 -39.23
CA GLU A 753 8.85 -8.93 -40.35
C GLU A 753 7.46 -9.17 -40.97
N ASP A 754 7.38 -9.54 -42.25
CA ASP A 754 6.10 -9.92 -42.87
C ASP A 754 5.54 -11.20 -42.25
N ILE A 755 4.28 -11.15 -41.78
CA ILE A 755 3.63 -12.27 -41.10
C ILE A 755 2.36 -12.76 -41.80
N GLY A 756 2.24 -14.08 -41.88
CA GLY A 756 1.00 -14.76 -42.23
C GLY A 756 0.62 -14.69 -43.71
N VAL A 757 -0.68 -14.83 -43.98
CA VAL A 757 -1.28 -14.70 -45.30
C VAL A 757 -2.39 -13.65 -45.28
N THR A 758 -2.61 -12.95 -46.39
CA THR A 758 -3.83 -12.15 -46.57
C THR A 758 -5.01 -13.11 -46.70
N ALA A 759 -5.92 -13.09 -45.72
CA ALA A 759 -7.09 -13.96 -45.66
C ALA A 759 -8.34 -13.13 -45.36
N ASP A 760 -8.87 -12.51 -46.41
CA ASP A 760 -10.02 -11.61 -46.31
C ASP A 760 -11.29 -12.32 -45.79
N SER A 761 -12.16 -11.53 -45.16
CA SER A 761 -13.50 -11.96 -44.74
C SER A 761 -14.42 -12.25 -45.93
N ALA A 762 -15.49 -13.02 -45.69
CA ALA A 762 -16.42 -13.41 -46.74
C ALA A 762 -17.09 -12.20 -47.40
N GLY A 763 -17.03 -12.13 -48.73
CA GLY A 763 -17.61 -11.04 -49.54
C GLY A 763 -16.70 -9.84 -49.76
N ALA A 764 -15.47 -9.85 -49.24
CA ALA A 764 -14.46 -8.85 -49.59
C ALA A 764 -14.18 -8.89 -51.11
N PRO A 765 -13.96 -7.73 -51.76
CA PRO A 765 -13.57 -7.71 -53.15
C PRO A 765 -12.18 -8.33 -53.29
N SER A 766 -12.12 -9.47 -53.98
CA SER A 766 -10.84 -10.07 -54.42
C SER A 766 -10.00 -8.97 -55.06
N PRO A 767 -8.68 -8.90 -54.83
CA PRO A 767 -7.83 -8.04 -55.62
C PRO A 767 -8.10 -8.36 -57.09
N THR A 768 -8.54 -7.37 -57.86
CA THR A 768 -8.48 -7.45 -59.31
C THR A 768 -7.04 -7.80 -59.63
N PRO A 769 -6.75 -8.93 -60.31
CA PRO A 769 -5.37 -9.21 -60.67
C PRO A 769 -4.87 -8.00 -61.44
N SER A 770 -3.83 -7.33 -60.93
CA SER A 770 -3.16 -6.26 -61.66
C SER A 770 -2.90 -6.82 -63.04
N ALA A 771 -3.47 -6.18 -64.06
CA ALA A 771 -3.38 -6.67 -65.42
C ALA A 771 -1.91 -6.97 -65.68
N VAL A 772 -1.59 -8.23 -65.94
CA VAL A 772 -0.23 -8.62 -66.29
C VAL A 772 0.11 -7.72 -67.46
N VAL A 773 1.08 -6.82 -67.25
CA VAL A 773 1.57 -5.95 -68.31
C VAL A 773 2.18 -6.91 -69.31
N SER A 774 1.39 -7.26 -70.32
CA SER A 774 1.79 -8.19 -71.36
C SER A 774 3.11 -7.65 -71.91
N PRO A 775 4.20 -8.43 -71.85
CA PRO A 775 5.50 -7.92 -72.24
C PRO A 775 5.40 -7.48 -73.71
N SER A 776 5.46 -6.17 -73.94
CA SER A 776 5.55 -5.60 -75.28
C SER A 776 6.74 -6.28 -75.96
N PRO A 777 6.59 -6.86 -77.17
CA PRO A 777 7.63 -7.67 -77.77
C PRO A 777 8.90 -6.84 -77.99
N SER A 778 9.93 -7.12 -77.20
CA SER A 778 11.24 -6.54 -77.41
C SER A 778 11.84 -7.10 -78.71
N PRO A 779 12.46 -6.27 -79.57
CA PRO A 779 12.98 -6.73 -80.85
C PRO A 779 14.10 -7.75 -80.66
N SER A 780 14.08 -8.79 -81.50
CA SER A 780 15.05 -9.89 -81.50
C SER A 780 16.49 -9.39 -81.69
N THR A 781 17.45 -9.98 -80.96
CA THR A 781 18.88 -9.68 -81.08
C THR A 781 19.71 -10.94 -81.34
N GLN A 782 20.43 -10.94 -82.45
CA GLN A 782 21.58 -11.82 -82.72
C GLN A 782 22.38 -11.29 -83.92
N PRO A 783 23.70 -11.55 -84.05
CA PRO A 783 24.68 -11.98 -83.05
C PRO A 783 25.78 -10.91 -82.80
N SER A 784 26.66 -11.13 -81.81
CA SER A 784 27.83 -10.28 -81.54
C SER A 784 29.13 -11.08 -81.58
N THR A 785 30.19 -10.53 -82.17
CA THR A 785 31.50 -11.19 -82.30
C THR A 785 32.70 -10.26 -82.03
N SER A 786 33.45 -10.60 -80.97
CA SER A 786 34.89 -10.34 -80.72
C SER A 786 35.44 -8.89 -80.52
N PRO A 787 36.28 -8.64 -79.49
CA PRO A 787 36.93 -7.35 -79.22
C PRO A 787 38.48 -7.33 -79.33
N SER A 788 39.07 -6.15 -79.61
CA SER A 788 40.40 -5.68 -79.15
C SER A 788 40.81 -4.34 -79.83
N PRO A 789 41.82 -3.58 -79.34
CA PRO A 789 42.52 -3.61 -78.04
C PRO A 789 42.54 -2.22 -77.34
N SER A 790 43.18 -2.11 -76.17
CA SER A 790 43.53 -0.83 -75.52
C SER A 790 44.87 -0.92 -74.75
N PRO A 791 45.78 0.08 -74.84
CA PRO A 791 47.03 0.13 -74.08
C PRO A 791 47.03 1.14 -72.90
N SER A 792 47.99 0.94 -71.98
CA SER A 792 48.28 1.72 -70.75
C SER A 792 49.77 2.20 -70.78
N PRO A 793 50.46 2.75 -69.74
CA PRO A 793 50.07 3.27 -68.40
C PRO A 793 50.82 4.58 -67.93
N SER A 794 50.73 4.90 -66.61
CA SER A 794 51.61 5.77 -65.75
C SER A 794 51.27 7.29 -65.62
N LYS A 795 51.45 7.99 -64.47
CA LYS A 795 52.16 7.69 -63.19
C LYS A 795 51.79 8.64 -62.00
N GLY A 796 51.86 8.15 -60.74
CA GLY A 796 51.94 8.94 -59.47
C GLY A 796 50.61 9.50 -58.90
N GLY A 797 50.40 9.72 -57.59
CA GLY A 797 51.18 9.43 -56.36
C GLY A 797 50.41 9.93 -55.11
N ARG A 798 50.46 9.23 -53.97
CA ARG A 798 49.70 9.59 -52.73
C ARG A 798 50.36 10.74 -51.93
N PRO A 799 49.61 11.36 -51.01
CA PRO A 799 50.05 11.31 -49.60
C PRO A 799 49.03 10.66 -48.66
N SER A 800 49.53 10.21 -47.51
CA SER A 800 48.80 9.57 -46.42
C SER A 800 48.91 10.38 -45.14
N CYS A 801 47.83 10.55 -44.37
CA CYS A 801 47.93 11.00 -42.98
C CYS A 801 48.40 9.83 -42.08
N PRO A 802 49.51 9.98 -41.34
CA PRO A 802 49.87 9.03 -40.29
C PRO A 802 49.00 9.23 -39.04
N PRO A 803 48.92 8.23 -38.13
CA PRO A 803 48.32 8.42 -36.82
C PRO A 803 49.12 9.46 -35.99
N TRP A 804 48.53 9.92 -34.88
CA TRP A 804 49.12 10.87 -33.91
C TRP A 804 49.10 12.38 -34.26
N LYS A 805 48.21 12.85 -35.14
CA LYS A 805 47.81 14.28 -35.15
C LYS A 805 46.29 14.48 -35.18
N LEU A 806 45.82 15.39 -34.32
CA LEU A 806 44.47 15.94 -34.29
C LEU A 806 44.38 17.17 -35.22
N TYR A 807 43.23 17.34 -35.88
CA TYR A 807 42.82 18.44 -36.78
C TYR A 807 43.49 18.53 -38.16
N CYS A 808 42.66 18.70 -39.19
CA CYS A 808 43.00 19.09 -40.57
C CYS A 808 41.85 19.94 -41.16
N ASP A 809 42.12 21.24 -41.33
CA ASP A 809 41.35 22.30 -42.03
C ASP A 809 42.34 23.51 -42.13
N PRO A 810 42.16 24.59 -42.94
CA PRO A 810 41.02 24.91 -43.81
C PRO A 810 41.35 25.58 -45.19
N ASP A 811 40.29 25.75 -46.00
CA ASP A 811 39.92 26.89 -46.89
C ASP A 811 40.79 27.50 -48.04
N THR A 812 40.07 28.22 -48.93
CA THR A 812 40.51 29.20 -49.99
C THR A 812 41.00 28.66 -51.36
N THR A 813 40.79 29.28 -52.55
CA THR A 813 39.94 30.42 -53.01
C THR A 813 39.75 30.45 -54.56
N ARG A 814 38.66 31.09 -55.02
CA ARG A 814 38.47 31.95 -56.25
C ARG A 814 38.82 31.44 -57.68
N GLY A 815 37.93 31.74 -58.64
CA GLY A 815 38.25 31.80 -60.08
C GLY A 815 37.06 32.11 -61.00
N THR A 816 36.89 33.37 -61.43
CA THR A 816 35.85 33.85 -62.38
C THR A 816 36.32 33.87 -63.84
N THR A 817 35.44 33.68 -64.84
CA THR A 817 35.40 34.48 -66.11
C THR A 817 34.18 34.16 -67.00
N ASN A 818 33.91 35.06 -67.96
CA ASN A 818 32.65 35.18 -68.74
C ASN A 818 32.72 34.69 -70.20
N GLY A 819 31.55 34.52 -70.83
CA GLY A 819 31.30 34.61 -72.28
C GLY A 819 30.72 33.33 -72.92
N GLY A 820 29.69 33.35 -73.79
CA GLY A 820 28.79 34.44 -74.21
C GLY A 820 28.12 34.16 -75.58
N THR A 821 26.83 34.51 -75.75
CA THR A 821 26.06 34.65 -77.03
C THR A 821 25.93 33.42 -77.96
N ASP A 822 24.84 33.14 -78.70
CA ASP A 822 23.51 33.78 -78.91
C ASP A 822 22.55 32.70 -79.52
N SER A 823 21.25 32.84 -79.84
CA SER A 823 20.23 33.92 -79.78
C SER A 823 18.80 33.30 -79.82
N GLY A 824 17.72 34.10 -79.82
CA GLY A 824 16.36 33.66 -80.25
C GLY A 824 15.18 34.20 -79.42
N THR A 825 14.65 35.38 -79.77
CA THR A 825 13.48 36.05 -79.15
C THR A 825 12.13 35.44 -79.62
N THR A 826 10.95 35.65 -78.98
CA THR A 826 10.26 36.97 -78.87
C THR A 826 9.01 36.98 -77.96
N ALA A 827 8.90 38.02 -77.11
CA ALA A 827 7.73 38.65 -76.44
C ALA A 827 6.71 37.80 -75.63
N GLY A 828 6.09 38.28 -74.54
CA GLY A 828 6.12 39.58 -73.82
C GLY A 828 4.82 39.74 -73.00
N ASN A 829 4.64 40.62 -72.01
CA ASN A 829 5.54 41.59 -71.38
C ASN A 829 4.96 42.02 -69.99
N THR A 830 5.82 42.40 -69.02
CA THR A 830 5.68 43.41 -67.91
C THR A 830 4.32 43.76 -67.25
N SER A 831 4.18 44.20 -65.98
CA SER A 831 5.09 44.79 -64.95
C SER A 831 4.32 44.85 -63.61
N GLY A 832 4.90 45.02 -62.40
CA GLY A 832 6.31 45.13 -62.01
C GLY A 832 6.53 46.16 -60.87
N ASN A 833 7.25 45.78 -59.81
CA ASN A 833 8.08 46.63 -58.93
C ASN A 833 7.37 47.68 -58.00
N THR A 834 7.89 48.12 -56.84
CA THR A 834 9.15 47.83 -56.09
C THR A 834 9.01 48.16 -54.58
N SER A 835 9.83 47.50 -53.72
CA SER A 835 10.52 47.98 -52.48
C SER A 835 9.82 48.87 -51.42
N GLY A 836 10.10 48.65 -50.11
CA GLY A 836 9.81 49.74 -49.14
C GLY A 836 10.06 49.67 -47.62
N ASN A 837 10.83 48.72 -47.05
CA ASN A 837 11.54 48.87 -45.74
C ASN A 837 10.79 49.10 -44.38
N THR A 838 11.43 48.63 -43.30
CA THR A 838 11.35 49.08 -41.88
C THR A 838 10.03 49.06 -41.08
N SER A 839 9.94 48.09 -40.16
CA SER A 839 9.73 48.23 -38.70
C SER A 839 9.14 49.54 -38.12
N GLY A 840 8.07 49.43 -37.33
CA GLY A 840 7.63 50.49 -36.41
C GLY A 840 6.38 50.13 -35.60
N THR A 841 6.51 49.98 -34.27
CA THR A 841 5.45 49.56 -33.35
C THR A 841 4.47 50.67 -32.92
N ASN A 842 3.23 50.23 -32.66
CA ASN A 842 2.32 50.67 -31.57
C ASN A 842 1.36 51.88 -31.72
N SER A 843 0.15 51.61 -31.20
CA SER A 843 -0.78 52.51 -30.50
C SER A 843 -1.70 53.47 -31.29
N GLY A 844 -2.94 52.99 -31.54
CA GLY A 844 -4.09 53.48 -30.76
C GLY A 844 -5.20 54.30 -31.43
N VAL A 845 -6.35 54.31 -30.73
CA VAL A 845 -7.23 55.49 -30.49
C VAL A 845 -8.27 55.90 -31.57
N ILE A 846 -9.55 55.69 -31.20
CA ILE A 846 -10.76 56.54 -31.38
C ILE A 846 -11.27 56.92 -32.80
N GLY A 847 -12.59 56.74 -33.00
CA GLY A 847 -13.45 57.81 -33.54
C GLY A 847 -14.20 57.56 -34.86
N GLY A 848 -15.52 57.77 -34.85
CA GLY A 848 -16.31 58.12 -36.05
C GLY A 848 -16.29 59.65 -36.28
N PRO A 849 -17.39 60.34 -36.66
CA PRO A 849 -18.72 59.85 -37.07
C PRO A 849 -19.34 60.64 -38.27
N SER A 850 -20.59 60.34 -38.66
CA SER A 850 -21.67 61.26 -39.17
C SER A 850 -22.75 60.46 -39.96
N GLY A 851 -24.04 60.80 -39.96
CA GLY A 851 -24.80 61.72 -39.11
C GLY A 851 -26.27 61.92 -39.57
N SER A 852 -27.18 62.16 -38.61
CA SER A 852 -28.53 62.80 -38.76
C SER A 852 -29.68 61.99 -39.42
N PRO A 853 -30.96 62.41 -39.26
CA PRO A 853 -31.71 62.72 -38.02
C PRO A 853 -33.13 62.04 -38.04
N THR A 854 -34.14 62.25 -37.17
CA THR A 854 -34.55 63.35 -36.25
C THR A 854 -35.61 62.85 -35.24
N GLN A 855 -35.56 63.34 -33.97
CA GLN A 855 -36.68 63.75 -33.05
C GLN A 855 -37.91 62.82 -32.79
N SER A 856 -38.61 62.81 -31.65
CA SER A 856 -38.55 63.46 -30.31
C SER A 856 -39.57 62.70 -29.39
N GLY A 857 -39.60 62.77 -28.05
CA GLY A 857 -38.66 63.25 -27.04
C GLY A 857 -39.28 63.31 -25.62
N LYS A 858 -38.56 62.83 -24.58
CA LYS A 858 -38.61 63.20 -23.14
C LYS A 858 -39.96 63.11 -22.34
N PRO A 859 -39.96 63.22 -20.99
CA PRO A 859 -39.18 62.43 -20.00
C PRO A 859 -40.03 62.00 -18.75
N GLY A 860 -39.53 61.10 -17.89
CA GLY A 860 -40.17 60.86 -16.59
C GLY A 860 -39.54 59.80 -15.66
N ARG A 861 -39.18 60.22 -14.45
CA ARG A 861 -38.84 59.44 -13.22
C ARG A 861 -39.42 60.28 -12.04
N PRO A 862 -39.57 59.79 -10.78
CA PRO A 862 -39.16 58.51 -10.18
C PRO A 862 -40.20 57.84 -9.22
N GLY A 863 -39.80 56.76 -8.52
CA GLY A 863 -40.50 56.12 -7.38
C GLY A 863 -41.35 54.88 -7.75
N GLY A 864 -41.61 53.88 -6.87
CA GLY A 864 -41.05 53.60 -5.54
C GLY A 864 -41.89 52.62 -4.69
N ILE A 865 -41.23 51.62 -4.08
CA ILE A 865 -41.61 50.81 -2.88
C ILE A 865 -42.81 49.81 -2.92
N THR A 866 -42.60 48.68 -2.20
CA THR A 866 -43.55 47.76 -1.49
C THR A 866 -44.16 46.50 -2.18
N GLY A 867 -44.19 45.40 -1.39
CA GLY A 867 -45.01 44.18 -1.56
C GLY A 867 -44.43 43.09 -2.49
N GLY A 868 -44.41 41.78 -2.17
CA GLY A 868 -44.76 41.06 -0.93
C GLY A 868 -45.61 39.81 -1.20
N PHE A 869 -45.12 38.60 -0.83
CA PHE A 869 -45.77 37.27 -0.92
C PHE A 869 -46.14 36.82 -2.37
N ASP A 870 -45.98 35.58 -2.82
CA ASP A 870 -46.49 34.32 -2.27
C ASP A 870 -45.60 33.08 -2.59
N ASP A 871 -45.64 32.13 -1.66
CA ASP A 871 -45.45 30.66 -1.80
C ASP A 871 -46.90 30.07 -1.61
N PRO A 872 -47.29 28.81 -1.95
CA PRO A 872 -46.46 27.62 -2.10
C PRO A 872 -46.89 26.56 -3.17
N GLY A 873 -46.15 25.44 -3.20
CA GLY A 873 -46.62 24.13 -3.68
C GLY A 873 -45.75 23.54 -4.79
N SER A 874 -44.87 22.55 -4.55
CA SER A 874 -45.11 21.16 -4.14
C SER A 874 -45.68 20.25 -5.24
N GLU A 875 -44.78 19.70 -6.07
CA GLU A 875 -44.71 18.28 -6.45
C GLU A 875 -43.26 17.91 -6.81
#